data_AF-A0A960K3K7-F1
#
_entry.id   AF-A0A960K3K7-F1
#
_cell.length_a   1.000
_cell.length_b   1.000
_cell.length_c   1.000
_cell.angle_alpha   90.00
_cell.angle_beta   90.00
_cell.angle_gamma   90.00
#
_symmetry.space_group_name_H-M   'P 1'
#
loop_
_entity.id
_entity.type
_entity.pdbx_description
1 polymer ?
#
loop_
_entity_poly.entity_id
_entity_poly.type
_entity_poly.pdbx_seq_one_letter_code
_entity_poly.pdbx_strand_id
1 'polypeptide(L)'
;MRSPVFFLGRRSLRTQGLVRGALALLLAACCLPTVLSAAGAGGIEGTFEYTLDAPWRMEPVSGGRAVPISYGPIPILITIHDAMDVAMDPFDGIVPVFQHLSLGEFCSLKVTDPQGLQVRYDFDELDEVELTRGRWPWPSAANPVPQHQLCRGFKGESCSALQDVSQTSEWFGFKWHTVENPVPGSTVDFTLEVELTRHPGVDCAEAAVSVSEPPALLTLRNRARVHFAAEPLPRFGDRWLYGDLHYHSQGTDNEGESGHAYRGVVRALGAMGVDFALASDHASNSEQIIDSDVVPQVFDPEHVDIHNTGDTLRDMSLKRFEFDHGLVYGSDGVNEEAALERDGGLPQTARGHGIVPTLLLGGEVDAIPELAPGSEGDTFILYGNGRRMQVSKLCNGWHADGLNPDCDVSDLLETAVDGVLVRDVQGFNTIDYGRDHLVYLPATGDLEVPGQSSPQEPMCISCTPDLSSCSDPMPCSQCTPADRCTESSVPTPQKTFIASSTGSFGGASRRLTRLHEGRPPLLPEIERKGYAFLAHPMAASPGNEGPASVPWTQHMLEQAWSSPSILGLQLWNEDTRLYSPVRRSDEADPTRPAFDRGYERNEEPYGPKPVNRARDGFLSAAGVFELWPWDPLTGEWTHTTSGLATNLKSGLHVWDLMLRWGLDSGCTSQLDWLPPGEPRRFFMAGGSDAHGDLNYHRDGYFLGTDQTTDTAIATPRNLVEALPDSGTPVAISGLPPAQWPLRYDHGEIVEALAAGSFSVTDGAALRIVVDENGNGSIDASDPGLGEVLHRAPTELTLPLLVEWKSTPEFGGVARIELYVGTESGAQGRTYGPYRHGPRSPFTSAGLPLGSAYVDASGRSHEILDDRYWRVEETPTTTLRIPAGAAGPAVDRCDAQVRYCVEEPGDEIPEDNGGTPDGNSCYTKTIEVACSLCPALDNEGELIYCDPNGLTWPGEEPEAPIDNFAGVAAVTLDLKAFEPIQDGSAEGYYIRAFARTHGAQGSRVGCNPRKGDCLERYAFTNPIWVIPDGESSGGGEGDDL
;
A
#
# COMPACT_ATOMS: atom_id res chain seq x y z
N MET A 1 -1.13 -31.29 -48.81
CA MET A 1 -0.92 -31.87 -50.16
C MET A 1 -1.07 -30.77 -51.21
N ARG A 2 -0.02 -30.55 -52.01
CA ARG A 2 0.03 -29.97 -53.38
C ARG A 2 -0.51 -28.54 -53.63
N SER A 3 0.43 -27.58 -53.63
CA SER A 3 0.79 -26.60 -54.69
C SER A 3 0.25 -26.91 -56.12
N PRO A 4 0.21 -25.96 -57.11
CA PRO A 4 1.43 -25.22 -57.50
C PRO A 4 1.42 -23.94 -58.42
N VAL A 5 2.66 -23.43 -58.64
CA VAL A 5 3.30 -22.81 -59.85
C VAL A 5 3.16 -21.30 -60.19
N PHE A 6 4.27 -20.57 -59.96
CA PHE A 6 5.08 -19.65 -60.80
C PHE A 6 4.49 -18.84 -61.99
N PHE A 7 4.93 -17.57 -62.12
CA PHE A 7 5.67 -17.08 -63.30
C PHE A 7 6.54 -15.82 -63.00
N LEU A 8 7.79 -15.85 -63.51
CA LEU A 8 8.80 -14.79 -63.52
C LEU A 8 8.67 -13.91 -64.79
N GLY A 9 8.99 -12.61 -64.69
CA GLY A 9 9.15 -11.74 -65.86
C GLY A 9 10.02 -10.50 -65.60
N ARG A 10 11.31 -10.58 -65.96
CA ARG A 10 12.27 -9.47 -66.08
C ARG A 10 12.25 -8.86 -67.49
N ARG A 11 12.43 -7.52 -67.60
CA ARG A 11 13.27 -6.73 -68.56
C ARG A 11 12.67 -5.30 -68.67
N SER A 12 13.32 -4.21 -68.23
CA SER A 12 14.55 -3.53 -68.69
C SER A 12 14.41 -2.75 -70.00
N LEU A 13 14.46 -1.40 -69.95
CA LEU A 13 15.47 -0.51 -70.59
C LEU A 13 14.99 0.96 -70.80
N ARG A 14 15.86 1.91 -70.36
CA ARG A 14 16.24 3.21 -70.98
C ARG A 14 15.17 4.35 -70.97
N THR A 15 15.48 5.64 -70.75
CA THR A 15 16.70 6.44 -71.03
C THR A 15 16.67 7.81 -70.34
N GLN A 16 17.81 8.21 -69.77
CA GLN A 16 18.50 9.53 -69.73
C GLN A 16 17.73 10.88 -69.73
N GLY A 17 18.15 11.77 -68.81
CA GLY A 17 18.04 13.23 -68.94
C GLY A 17 18.68 13.99 -67.77
N LEU A 18 19.94 14.41 -67.92
CA LEU A 18 20.66 15.37 -67.06
C LEU A 18 19.95 16.73 -67.00
N VAL A 19 20.01 17.46 -65.86
CA VAL A 19 20.57 18.83 -65.76
C VAL A 19 20.89 19.16 -64.29
N ARG A 20 22.05 19.80 -64.11
CA ARG A 20 22.72 20.29 -62.90
C ARG A 20 22.01 21.48 -62.25
N GLY A 21 22.27 21.71 -60.96
CA GLY A 21 22.64 23.05 -60.48
C GLY A 21 21.94 23.58 -59.23
N ALA A 22 22.60 23.36 -58.08
CA ALA A 22 22.76 24.26 -56.93
C ALA A 22 21.66 25.28 -56.56
N LEU A 23 21.09 25.13 -55.36
CA LEU A 23 20.79 26.26 -54.49
C LEU A 23 20.88 25.82 -53.01
N ALA A 24 21.92 26.30 -52.33
CA ALA A 24 22.09 26.21 -50.89
C ALA A 24 21.43 27.44 -50.24
N LEU A 25 20.51 27.20 -49.30
CA LEU A 25 19.83 28.16 -48.43
C LEU A 25 19.51 27.38 -47.13
N LEU A 26 20.24 27.57 -46.03
CA LEU A 26 19.99 28.56 -44.95
C LEU A 26 18.57 28.50 -44.34
N LEU A 27 18.47 27.83 -43.18
CA LEU A 27 17.60 28.06 -41.99
C LEU A 27 17.96 26.92 -41.00
N ALA A 28 18.84 27.09 -40.01
CA ALA A 28 18.71 27.83 -38.75
C ALA A 28 17.53 27.36 -37.87
N ALA A 29 17.91 26.83 -36.69
CA ALA A 29 17.14 26.70 -35.44
C ALA A 29 15.97 25.71 -35.39
N CYS A 30 16.23 24.54 -34.80
CA CYS A 30 15.64 24.14 -33.51
C CYS A 30 16.24 22.77 -33.12
N CYS A 31 17.31 22.82 -32.32
CA CYS A 31 17.81 21.67 -31.58
C CYS A 31 16.76 21.33 -30.51
N LEU A 32 15.96 20.29 -30.74
CA LEU A 32 15.25 19.60 -29.68
C LEU A 32 16.16 18.46 -29.23
N PRO A 33 16.59 18.41 -27.96
CA PRO A 33 17.12 17.18 -27.41
C PRO A 33 15.94 16.21 -27.25
N THR A 34 16.05 15.05 -27.89
CA THR A 34 15.20 13.89 -27.59
C THR A 34 15.64 13.34 -26.23
N VAL A 35 14.81 13.55 -25.21
CA VAL A 35 15.04 13.10 -23.83
C VAL A 35 14.35 11.76 -23.64
N LEU A 36 15.16 10.72 -23.46
CA LEU A 36 14.74 9.35 -23.06
C LEU A 36 14.56 9.28 -21.54
N SER A 37 13.81 8.28 -21.09
CA SER A 37 13.17 8.17 -19.78
C SER A 37 13.77 7.08 -18.88
N ALA A 38 13.48 6.98 -17.57
CA ALA A 38 13.97 5.90 -16.67
C ALA A 38 13.37 5.81 -15.26
N ALA A 39 13.48 4.65 -14.57
CA ALA A 39 12.68 4.14 -13.41
C ALA A 39 13.32 4.13 -11.98
N GLY A 40 12.52 3.66 -10.98
CA GLY A 40 12.54 3.81 -9.50
C GLY A 40 13.77 3.39 -8.67
N ALA A 41 14.00 2.07 -8.62
CA ALA A 41 15.08 1.43 -7.90
C ALA A 41 15.94 0.61 -8.88
N GLY A 42 17.25 0.61 -8.65
CA GLY A 42 18.25 0.04 -9.53
C GLY A 42 19.38 -0.64 -8.78
N GLY A 43 19.80 -1.78 -9.31
CA GLY A 43 20.88 -2.58 -8.76
C GLY A 43 21.02 -3.87 -9.56
N ILE A 44 22.14 -4.56 -9.40
CA ILE A 44 22.24 -5.98 -9.71
C ILE A 44 22.28 -6.69 -8.36
N GLU A 45 21.55 -7.79 -8.25
CA GLU A 45 21.74 -8.74 -7.16
C GLU A 45 23.25 -9.02 -6.95
N GLY A 46 23.71 -9.09 -5.70
CA GLY A 46 25.14 -9.25 -5.40
C GLY A 46 26.01 -8.01 -5.66
N THR A 47 25.39 -6.86 -6.02
CA THR A 47 26.05 -5.55 -6.11
C THR A 47 25.44 -4.54 -5.12
N PHE A 48 25.30 -3.27 -5.53
CA PHE A 48 24.69 -2.22 -4.73
C PHE A 48 23.29 -1.96 -5.27
N GLU A 49 22.38 -1.60 -4.39
CA GLU A 49 21.04 -1.13 -4.76
C GLU A 49 20.96 0.38 -4.56
N TYR A 50 20.10 1.06 -5.31
CA TYR A 50 19.83 2.47 -5.10
C TYR A 50 18.40 2.83 -5.50
N THR A 51 17.85 3.82 -4.83
CA THR A 51 16.55 4.42 -5.18
C THR A 51 16.68 5.95 -5.13
N LEU A 52 16.16 6.65 -6.15
CA LEU A 52 16.11 8.12 -6.17
C LEU A 52 14.65 8.58 -6.19
N ASP A 53 14.06 8.94 -5.07
CA ASP A 53 12.60 8.99 -4.97
C ASP A 53 12.02 10.34 -4.54
N ALA A 54 10.73 10.51 -4.76
CA ALA A 54 9.93 11.63 -4.28
C ALA A 54 8.49 11.17 -4.02
N PRO A 55 7.76 11.77 -3.06
CA PRO A 55 6.38 11.41 -2.81
C PRO A 55 5.52 11.58 -4.06
N TRP A 56 4.63 10.62 -4.32
CA TRP A 56 3.69 10.67 -5.44
C TRP A 56 2.73 11.87 -5.36
N ARG A 57 2.59 12.48 -4.17
CA ARG A 57 1.67 13.59 -3.88
C ARG A 57 2.22 14.63 -2.90
N MET A 58 1.78 15.88 -3.07
CA MET A 58 1.96 16.98 -2.12
C MET A 58 0.60 17.48 -1.60
N GLU A 59 0.45 17.51 -0.28
CA GLU A 59 -0.71 18.00 0.47
C GLU A 59 -0.79 19.54 0.44
N PRO A 60 -1.92 20.12 0.03
CA PRO A 60 -2.06 21.58 0.04
C PRO A 60 -2.22 22.10 1.47
N VAL A 61 -1.52 23.20 1.78
CA VAL A 61 -1.80 23.99 2.99
C VAL A 61 -2.72 25.15 2.61
N SER A 62 -3.96 25.11 3.13
CA SER A 62 -4.95 26.18 2.96
C SER A 62 -4.94 27.12 4.16
N GLY A 63 -4.63 28.39 3.95
CA GLY A 63 -4.79 29.43 4.99
C GLY A 63 -6.22 29.95 5.14
N GLY A 64 -7.23 29.18 4.69
CA GLY A 64 -8.62 29.58 4.60
C GLY A 64 -8.99 30.25 3.27
N ARG A 65 -10.28 30.59 3.09
CA ARG A 65 -10.88 31.04 1.79
C ARG A 65 -10.18 32.21 1.09
N ALA A 66 -9.35 33.00 1.79
CA ALA A 66 -8.69 34.18 1.24
C ALA A 66 -7.17 33.99 1.02
N VAL A 67 -6.58 32.90 1.51
CA VAL A 67 -5.15 32.65 1.38
C VAL A 67 -4.94 31.64 0.26
N PRO A 68 -4.10 31.94 -0.74
CA PRO A 68 -3.79 30.99 -1.80
C PRO A 68 -3.29 29.66 -1.24
N ILE A 69 -3.68 28.57 -1.90
CA ILE A 69 -3.09 27.25 -1.63
C ILE A 69 -1.58 27.37 -1.76
N SER A 70 -0.86 26.77 -0.81
CA SER A 70 0.59 26.71 -0.84
C SER A 70 1.06 25.29 -0.61
N TYR A 71 2.22 24.97 -1.17
CA TYR A 71 2.90 23.71 -0.97
C TYR A 71 4.26 23.97 -0.34
N GLY A 72 4.72 23.03 0.47
CA GLY A 72 6.13 22.91 0.80
C GLY A 72 6.96 22.38 -0.40
N PRO A 73 8.30 22.40 -0.27
CA PRO A 73 9.20 21.71 -1.16
C PRO A 73 8.95 20.21 -1.11
N ILE A 74 9.29 19.56 -2.21
CA ILE A 74 9.26 18.12 -2.40
C ILE A 74 10.46 17.53 -1.64
N PRO A 75 10.25 16.55 -0.74
CA PRO A 75 11.33 15.75 -0.20
C PRO A 75 11.85 14.80 -1.30
N ILE A 76 13.10 14.98 -1.73
CA ILE A 76 13.83 14.04 -2.59
C ILE A 76 14.67 13.14 -1.70
N LEU A 77 14.49 11.83 -1.84
CA LEU A 77 15.21 10.80 -1.12
C LEU A 77 16.22 10.13 -2.06
N ILE A 78 17.39 9.82 -1.54
CA ILE A 78 18.45 9.08 -2.22
C ILE A 78 18.83 7.95 -1.28
N THR A 79 18.74 6.72 -1.75
CA THR A 79 19.17 5.54 -1.00
C THR A 79 20.20 4.79 -1.82
N ILE A 80 21.23 4.29 -1.16
CA ILE A 80 22.24 3.40 -1.74
C ILE A 80 22.55 2.33 -0.69
N HIS A 81 22.36 1.07 -1.05
CA HIS A 81 22.55 -0.09 -0.20
C HIS A 81 23.74 -0.93 -0.69
N ASP A 82 24.33 -1.74 0.19
CA ASP A 82 25.35 -2.75 -0.13
C ASP A 82 26.64 -2.25 -0.80
N ALA A 83 26.94 -0.95 -0.75
CA ALA A 83 28.15 -0.39 -1.37
C ALA A 83 29.45 -1.03 -0.81
N MET A 84 29.41 -1.57 0.41
CA MET A 84 30.48 -2.36 1.01
C MET A 84 30.65 -3.75 0.36
N ASP A 85 29.57 -4.43 0.05
CA ASP A 85 29.60 -5.84 -0.38
C ASP A 85 30.03 -5.97 -1.84
N VAL A 86 29.70 -4.98 -2.69
CA VAL A 86 30.22 -4.89 -4.07
C VAL A 86 31.75 -4.87 -4.13
N ALA A 87 32.38 -4.22 -3.16
CA ALA A 87 33.84 -4.11 -3.11
C ALA A 87 34.51 -5.44 -2.74
N MET A 88 33.76 -6.33 -2.07
CA MET A 88 34.26 -7.61 -1.56
C MET A 88 33.95 -8.80 -2.47
N ASP A 89 33.01 -8.67 -3.40
CA ASP A 89 32.67 -9.75 -4.33
C ASP A 89 33.94 -10.29 -5.04
N PRO A 90 34.43 -11.47 -4.61
CA PRO A 90 35.64 -12.04 -5.10
C PRO A 90 35.29 -12.80 -6.38
N PHE A 91 35.23 -12.09 -7.51
CA PHE A 91 35.35 -12.75 -8.81
C PHE A 91 36.74 -13.38 -8.93
N ASP A 92 36.88 -14.59 -8.36
CA ASP A 92 38.06 -15.43 -8.31
C ASP A 92 38.46 -15.86 -9.73
N GLY A 93 39.15 -14.98 -10.44
CA GLY A 93 40.07 -15.32 -11.54
C GLY A 93 39.49 -15.69 -12.90
N ILE A 94 38.17 -15.75 -13.10
CA ILE A 94 37.59 -16.23 -14.38
C ILE A 94 37.36 -15.09 -15.41
N VAL A 95 37.24 -13.83 -14.99
CA VAL A 95 37.15 -12.69 -15.94
C VAL A 95 38.00 -11.49 -15.48
N PRO A 96 39.19 -11.26 -16.05
CA PRO A 96 40.10 -10.14 -15.71
C PRO A 96 39.59 -8.72 -16.05
N VAL A 97 38.30 -8.56 -16.38
CA VAL A 97 37.74 -7.33 -16.98
C VAL A 97 36.72 -6.65 -16.06
N PHE A 98 36.21 -7.34 -15.04
CA PHE A 98 35.43 -6.71 -13.99
C PHE A 98 36.41 -6.26 -12.89
N GLN A 99 37.04 -5.10 -13.11
CA GLN A 99 37.72 -4.41 -12.00
C GLN A 99 36.66 -4.09 -10.95
N HIS A 100 36.93 -4.45 -9.69
CA HIS A 100 36.10 -4.26 -8.50
C HIS A 100 35.19 -3.04 -8.65
N LEU A 101 33.90 -3.30 -8.89
CA LEU A 101 32.92 -2.25 -8.96
C LEU A 101 32.84 -1.67 -7.55
N SER A 102 33.14 -0.38 -7.43
CA SER A 102 33.21 0.29 -6.14
C SER A 102 32.54 1.64 -6.31
N LEU A 103 31.77 2.06 -5.32
CA LEU A 103 31.28 3.43 -5.26
C LEU A 103 32.30 4.25 -4.47
N GLY A 104 32.51 5.49 -4.87
CA GLY A 104 33.32 6.45 -4.12
C GLY A 104 32.46 7.59 -3.60
N GLU A 105 32.95 8.82 -3.78
CA GLU A 105 32.28 10.04 -3.33
C GLU A 105 31.00 10.34 -4.09
N PHE A 106 29.97 10.78 -3.36
CA PHE A 106 28.81 11.47 -3.91
C PHE A 106 29.21 12.87 -4.40
N CYS A 107 28.92 13.16 -5.67
CA CYS A 107 29.29 14.42 -6.31
C CYS A 107 28.14 15.41 -6.38
N SER A 108 26.97 14.98 -6.87
CA SER A 108 25.82 15.87 -6.98
C SER A 108 24.52 15.14 -7.23
N LEU A 109 23.42 15.78 -6.82
CA LEU A 109 22.07 15.51 -7.28
C LEU A 109 21.69 16.53 -8.36
N LYS A 110 21.09 16.08 -9.45
CA LYS A 110 20.47 16.93 -10.48
C LYS A 110 18.98 16.61 -10.55
N VAL A 111 18.15 17.65 -10.48
CA VAL A 111 16.70 17.56 -10.66
C VAL A 111 16.34 18.33 -11.91
N THR A 112 15.79 17.64 -12.91
CA THR A 112 15.41 18.23 -14.21
C THR A 112 13.90 18.15 -14.39
N ASP A 113 13.25 19.28 -14.61
CA ASP A 113 11.79 19.36 -14.83
C ASP A 113 11.40 19.02 -16.29
N PRO A 114 10.10 18.93 -16.63
CA PRO A 114 9.63 18.62 -17.98
C PRO A 114 10.01 19.68 -19.03
N GLN A 115 10.31 20.90 -18.60
CA GLN A 115 10.75 22.01 -19.45
C GLN A 115 12.25 21.95 -19.72
N GLY A 116 12.97 21.00 -19.10
CA GLY A 116 14.41 20.83 -19.19
C GLY A 116 15.19 21.81 -18.30
N LEU A 117 14.53 22.51 -17.38
CA LEU A 117 15.21 23.29 -16.36
C LEU A 117 15.84 22.32 -15.37
N GLN A 118 17.16 22.38 -15.27
CA GLN A 118 17.94 21.55 -14.36
C GLN A 118 18.43 22.38 -13.18
N VAL A 119 18.15 21.90 -11.98
CA VAL A 119 18.76 22.36 -10.73
C VAL A 119 19.79 21.33 -10.31
N ARG A 120 21.02 21.78 -10.03
CA ARG A 120 22.10 20.94 -9.50
C ARG A 120 22.30 21.29 -8.03
N TYR A 121 22.42 20.27 -7.20
CA TYR A 121 22.81 20.34 -5.80
C TYR A 121 24.13 19.60 -5.63
N ASP A 122 25.16 20.29 -5.17
CA ASP A 122 26.40 19.64 -4.76
C ASP A 122 26.20 18.94 -3.39
N PHE A 123 27.13 18.07 -2.98
CA PHE A 123 26.99 17.27 -1.75
C PHE A 123 26.74 18.13 -0.49
N ASP A 124 27.45 19.24 -0.33
CA ASP A 124 27.30 20.16 0.82
C ASP A 124 25.94 20.88 0.83
N GLU A 125 25.14 20.76 -0.23
CA GLU A 125 23.79 21.30 -0.31
C GLU A 125 22.71 20.26 0.04
N LEU A 126 23.08 19.00 0.33
CA LEU A 126 22.15 18.04 0.90
C LEU A 126 21.72 18.49 2.30
N ASP A 127 20.43 18.37 2.60
CA ASP A 127 19.88 18.88 3.85
C ASP A 127 20.19 17.92 5.01
N GLU A 128 20.20 16.62 4.75
CA GLU A 128 20.56 15.58 5.71
C GLU A 128 21.24 14.41 4.99
N VAL A 129 22.22 13.80 5.66
CA VAL A 129 22.91 12.58 5.21
C VAL A 129 23.00 11.63 6.39
N GLU A 130 22.60 10.38 6.17
CA GLU A 130 22.61 9.30 7.14
C GLU A 130 23.32 8.11 6.52
N LEU A 131 24.16 7.40 7.28
CA LEU A 131 24.78 6.17 6.79
C LEU A 131 25.09 5.20 7.91
N THR A 132 25.21 3.94 7.51
CA THR A 132 25.62 2.82 8.35
C THR A 132 26.89 2.20 7.76
N ARG A 133 27.99 2.20 8.53
CA ARG A 133 29.28 1.60 8.11
C ARG A 133 29.50 0.26 8.79
N GLY A 134 29.76 -0.75 7.97
CA GLY A 134 30.01 -2.11 8.41
C GLY A 134 28.82 -3.02 8.14
N ARG A 135 29.04 -4.31 8.33
CA ARG A 135 28.03 -5.34 8.11
C ARG A 135 27.20 -5.56 9.36
N TRP A 136 25.90 -5.69 9.19
CA TRP A 136 25.03 -6.15 10.26
C TRP A 136 25.45 -7.54 10.72
N PRO A 137 25.76 -7.73 12.00
CA PRO A 137 26.24 -9.00 12.49
C PRO A 137 25.10 -9.99 12.62
N TRP A 138 25.38 -11.25 12.35
CA TRP A 138 24.43 -12.32 12.62
C TRP A 138 24.00 -12.32 14.10
N PRO A 139 22.78 -12.78 14.42
CA PRO A 139 22.30 -12.86 15.79
C PRO A 139 23.28 -13.62 16.72
N SER A 140 23.91 -14.67 16.18
CA SER A 140 24.89 -15.51 16.86
C SER A 140 26.28 -14.86 16.98
N ALA A 141 26.61 -13.89 16.12
CA ALA A 141 27.92 -13.25 16.09
C ALA A 141 28.08 -12.27 17.27
N ALA A 142 29.28 -12.24 17.85
CA ALA A 142 29.64 -11.29 18.91
C ALA A 142 30.07 -9.91 18.36
N ASN A 143 29.99 -9.72 17.05
CA ASN A 143 30.37 -8.49 16.37
C ASN A 143 29.47 -7.32 16.83
N PRO A 144 30.02 -6.10 16.94
CA PRO A 144 29.25 -4.92 17.30
C PRO A 144 28.23 -4.56 16.20
N VAL A 145 27.17 -3.87 16.58
CA VAL A 145 26.28 -3.17 15.65
C VAL A 145 27.11 -2.22 14.78
N PRO A 146 26.84 -2.12 13.47
CA PRO A 146 27.52 -1.19 12.57
C PRO A 146 27.53 0.25 13.10
N GLN A 147 28.52 1.03 12.66
CA GLN A 147 28.60 2.42 13.07
C GLN A 147 27.60 3.25 12.26
N HIS A 148 26.59 3.75 12.93
CA HIS A 148 25.66 4.74 12.38
C HIS A 148 26.21 6.16 12.51
N GLN A 149 26.00 6.97 11.47
CA GLN A 149 26.39 8.37 11.43
C GLN A 149 25.27 9.18 10.79
N LEU A 150 24.94 10.32 11.40
CA LEU A 150 23.95 11.27 10.93
C LEU A 150 24.56 12.66 10.87
N CYS A 151 24.33 13.37 9.76
CA CYS A 151 24.68 14.77 9.60
C CYS A 151 23.47 15.58 9.13
N ARG A 152 23.26 16.74 9.76
CA ARG A 152 22.16 17.66 9.50
C ARG A 152 22.70 18.94 8.87
N GLY A 153 22.89 18.92 7.56
CA GLY A 153 23.31 20.09 6.77
C GLY A 153 22.41 21.29 7.03
N PHE A 154 21.09 21.08 7.17
CA PHE A 154 20.13 22.14 7.49
C PHE A 154 20.35 22.79 8.87
N LYS A 155 21.05 22.13 9.81
CA LYS A 155 21.48 22.72 11.10
C LYS A 155 22.85 23.39 11.04
N GLY A 156 23.47 23.43 9.87
CA GLY A 156 24.83 23.94 9.67
C GLY A 156 25.92 22.96 10.10
N GLU A 157 25.61 21.67 10.25
CA GLU A 157 26.61 20.62 10.42
C GLU A 157 27.40 20.42 9.12
N SER A 158 28.67 20.03 9.24
CA SER A 158 29.54 19.77 8.07
C SER A 158 29.44 18.30 7.67
N CYS A 159 28.75 18.00 6.57
CA CYS A 159 28.50 16.61 6.17
C CYS A 159 29.63 15.97 5.38
N SER A 160 30.70 16.70 5.04
CA SER A 160 31.79 16.24 4.17
C SER A 160 32.41 14.88 4.57
N ALA A 161 32.34 14.49 5.85
CA ALA A 161 32.82 13.18 6.30
C ALA A 161 31.94 11.99 5.85
N LEU A 162 30.70 12.26 5.43
CA LEU A 162 29.71 11.29 4.97
C LEU A 162 29.58 11.25 3.44
N GLN A 163 30.42 12.00 2.72
CA GLN A 163 30.38 12.08 1.25
C GLN A 163 30.80 10.78 0.57
N ASP A 164 31.70 10.02 1.19
CA ASP A 164 32.16 8.73 0.68
C ASP A 164 31.12 7.65 0.95
N VAL A 165 30.44 7.22 -0.12
CA VAL A 165 29.44 6.16 -0.14
C VAL A 165 30.11 4.79 -0.03
N SER A 166 31.41 4.70 -0.30
CA SER A 166 32.15 3.44 -0.19
C SER A 166 32.06 2.85 1.22
N GLN A 167 32.03 1.52 1.31
CA GLN A 167 32.05 0.80 2.59
C GLN A 167 30.86 1.13 3.50
N THR A 168 29.69 1.37 2.91
CA THR A 168 28.43 1.51 3.64
C THR A 168 27.57 0.28 3.41
N SER A 169 26.83 -0.16 4.43
CA SER A 169 25.71 -1.09 4.25
C SER A 169 24.50 -0.31 3.75
N GLU A 170 24.22 0.81 4.40
CA GLU A 170 23.23 1.78 3.93
C GLU A 170 23.83 3.19 3.87
N TRP A 171 23.49 3.93 2.83
CA TRP A 171 23.77 5.35 2.68
C TRP A 171 22.52 6.07 2.19
N PHE A 172 22.16 7.14 2.87
CA PHE A 172 20.95 7.89 2.63
C PHE A 172 21.25 9.38 2.51
N GLY A 173 20.77 9.98 1.43
CA GLY A 173 20.83 11.42 1.19
C GLY A 173 19.43 12.01 1.09
N PHE A 174 19.27 13.23 1.58
CA PHE A 174 17.98 13.91 1.58
C PHE A 174 18.09 15.36 1.10
N LYS A 175 17.16 15.77 0.23
CA LYS A 175 17.09 17.15 -0.28
C LYS A 175 15.66 17.67 -0.41
N TRP A 176 15.40 18.87 0.11
CA TRP A 176 14.20 19.65 -0.18
C TRP A 176 14.32 20.34 -1.55
N HIS A 177 13.51 19.92 -2.52
CA HIS A 177 13.42 20.53 -3.84
C HIS A 177 12.20 21.45 -3.96
N THR A 178 12.40 22.72 -4.34
CA THR A 178 11.29 23.68 -4.50
C THR A 178 10.89 23.80 -5.96
N VAL A 179 9.60 23.59 -6.24
CA VAL A 179 9.00 23.89 -7.54
C VAL A 179 8.50 25.32 -7.55
N GLU A 180 8.83 26.09 -8.58
CA GLU A 180 8.32 27.45 -8.75
C GLU A 180 6.87 27.43 -9.21
N ASN A 181 5.99 28.09 -8.47
CA ASN A 181 4.56 28.27 -8.80
C ASN A 181 3.81 26.94 -9.06
N PRO A 182 3.82 25.97 -8.12
CA PRO A 182 3.05 24.75 -8.25
C PRO A 182 1.56 25.06 -8.46
N VAL A 183 0.95 24.41 -9.46
CA VAL A 183 -0.46 24.61 -9.79
C VAL A 183 -1.30 23.55 -9.07
N PRO A 184 -2.31 23.93 -8.27
CA PRO A 184 -3.20 22.95 -7.65
C PRO A 184 -3.91 22.05 -8.67
N GLY A 185 -3.95 20.75 -8.38
CA GLY A 185 -4.47 19.70 -9.26
C GLY A 185 -3.55 19.32 -10.42
N SER A 186 -2.33 19.86 -10.48
CA SER A 186 -1.36 19.52 -11.53
C SER A 186 -0.40 18.43 -11.10
N THR A 187 0.24 17.79 -12.09
CA THR A 187 1.28 16.78 -11.88
C THR A 187 2.55 17.25 -12.58
N VAL A 188 3.68 17.10 -11.90
CA VAL A 188 5.01 17.41 -12.44
C VAL A 188 5.84 16.13 -12.51
N ASP A 189 6.47 15.91 -13.64
CA ASP A 189 7.40 14.79 -13.86
C ASP A 189 8.84 15.31 -13.72
N PHE A 190 9.69 14.64 -12.94
CA PHE A 190 11.10 14.99 -12.75
C PHE A 190 12.00 13.91 -13.30
N THR A 191 13.20 14.28 -13.72
CA THR A 191 14.34 13.38 -13.83
C THR A 191 15.32 13.68 -12.71
N LEU A 192 15.66 12.67 -11.94
CA LEU A 192 16.61 12.70 -10.84
C LEU A 192 17.88 12.00 -11.30
N GLU A 193 19.02 12.68 -11.19
CA GLU A 193 20.32 12.10 -11.51
C GLU A 193 21.28 12.29 -10.33
N VAL A 194 21.87 11.20 -9.86
CA VAL A 194 22.94 11.23 -8.85
C VAL A 194 24.25 10.91 -9.54
N GLU A 195 25.25 11.78 -9.37
CA GLU A 195 26.61 11.55 -9.85
C GLU A 195 27.49 11.09 -8.69
N LEU A 196 28.15 9.96 -8.87
CA LEU A 196 29.11 9.36 -7.94
C LEU A 196 30.46 9.17 -8.65
N THR A 197 31.56 9.12 -7.89
CA THR A 197 32.82 8.58 -8.42
C THR A 197 32.80 7.05 -8.39
N ARG A 198 33.48 6.42 -9.35
CA ARG A 198 33.59 4.95 -9.45
C ARG A 198 34.65 4.32 -8.57
N HIS A 199 35.45 5.13 -7.90
CA HIS A 199 36.61 4.65 -7.16
C HIS A 199 36.72 5.45 -5.87
N PRO A 200 36.83 4.77 -4.71
CA PRO A 200 37.10 5.44 -3.45
C PRO A 200 38.37 6.29 -3.54
N GLY A 201 38.31 7.50 -2.98
CA GLY A 201 39.44 8.43 -2.93
C GLY A 201 39.76 9.16 -4.24
N VAL A 202 38.92 9.02 -5.29
CA VAL A 202 38.94 9.93 -6.45
C VAL A 202 38.01 11.10 -6.15
N ASP A 203 38.54 12.32 -6.24
CA ASP A 203 37.78 13.54 -6.04
C ASP A 203 36.82 13.81 -7.21
N CYS A 204 35.63 14.31 -6.91
CA CYS A 204 34.60 14.60 -7.91
C CYS A 204 35.06 15.53 -9.06
N ALA A 205 35.92 16.51 -8.79
CA ALA A 205 36.46 17.39 -9.83
C ALA A 205 37.48 16.69 -10.72
N GLU A 206 38.27 15.77 -10.17
CA GLU A 206 39.17 14.90 -10.95
C GLU A 206 38.36 13.94 -11.83
N ALA A 207 37.32 13.32 -11.26
CA ALA A 207 36.47 12.39 -11.98
C ALA A 207 35.75 13.06 -13.16
N ALA A 208 35.26 14.29 -12.98
CA ALA A 208 34.53 15.04 -14.01
C ALA A 208 35.36 15.42 -15.24
N VAL A 209 36.69 15.50 -15.12
CA VAL A 209 37.60 15.81 -16.24
C VAL A 209 38.33 14.59 -16.79
N SER A 210 38.17 13.42 -16.15
CA SER A 210 38.81 12.19 -16.61
C SER A 210 38.23 11.77 -17.96
N VAL A 211 39.13 11.54 -18.92
CA VAL A 211 38.82 10.93 -20.22
C VAL A 211 39.08 9.43 -20.22
N SER A 212 39.15 8.81 -19.03
CA SER A 212 39.30 7.36 -18.91
C SER A 212 38.10 6.64 -19.53
N GLU A 213 38.35 5.47 -20.11
CA GLU A 213 37.31 4.52 -20.47
C GLU A 213 37.43 3.31 -19.52
N PRO A 214 36.44 3.05 -18.66
CA PRO A 214 35.18 3.78 -18.50
C PRO A 214 35.34 5.16 -17.80
N PRO A 215 34.34 6.06 -17.92
CA PRO A 215 34.37 7.38 -17.25
C PRO A 215 34.57 7.23 -15.75
N ALA A 216 35.28 8.15 -15.11
CA ALA A 216 35.51 8.10 -13.66
C ALA A 216 34.23 8.41 -12.84
N LEU A 217 33.23 9.02 -13.47
CA LEU A 217 31.90 9.23 -12.90
C LEU A 217 30.95 8.07 -13.25
N LEU A 218 30.06 7.80 -12.32
CA LEU A 218 28.88 6.97 -12.46
C LEU A 218 27.66 7.87 -12.26
N THR A 219 26.73 7.85 -13.21
CA THR A 219 25.44 8.54 -13.05
C THR A 219 24.35 7.52 -12.81
N LEU A 220 23.68 7.61 -11.66
CA LEU A 220 22.45 6.92 -11.34
C LEU A 220 21.28 7.80 -11.77
N ARG A 221 20.25 7.25 -12.43
CA ARG A 221 19.13 8.06 -12.93
C ARG A 221 17.79 7.37 -12.68
N ASN A 222 16.83 8.16 -12.19
CA ASN A 222 15.42 7.81 -12.03
C ASN A 222 14.52 8.97 -12.52
N ARG A 223 13.22 8.73 -12.67
CA ARG A 223 12.17 9.72 -12.76
C ARG A 223 11.15 9.57 -11.64
N ALA A 224 10.72 10.71 -11.13
CA ALA A 224 9.64 10.78 -10.14
C ALA A 224 8.48 11.58 -10.70
N ARG A 225 7.25 11.28 -10.25
CA ARG A 225 6.04 12.02 -10.60
C ARG A 225 5.37 12.54 -9.33
N VAL A 226 5.15 13.84 -9.24
CA VAL A 226 4.56 14.43 -8.04
C VAL A 226 3.27 15.16 -8.40
N HIS A 227 2.16 14.73 -7.79
CA HIS A 227 0.86 15.37 -7.90
C HIS A 227 0.69 16.45 -6.83
N PHE A 228 0.47 17.69 -7.24
CA PHE A 228 0.16 18.80 -6.34
C PHE A 228 -1.35 18.85 -6.12
N ALA A 229 -1.82 18.21 -5.05
CA ALA A 229 -3.25 18.01 -4.86
C ALA A 229 -4.01 19.33 -4.66
N ALA A 230 -5.18 19.44 -5.27
CA ALA A 230 -6.01 20.65 -5.16
C ALA A 230 -6.65 20.81 -3.78
N GLU A 231 -6.86 19.70 -3.07
CA GLU A 231 -7.51 19.65 -1.77
C GLU A 231 -6.76 18.67 -0.84
N PRO A 232 -6.82 18.88 0.48
CA PRO A 232 -6.29 17.93 1.46
C PRO A 232 -6.88 16.53 1.31
N LEU A 233 -6.23 15.49 1.85
CA LEU A 233 -6.85 14.17 1.91
C LEU A 233 -8.22 14.24 2.63
N PRO A 234 -9.27 13.58 2.11
CA PRO A 234 -10.62 13.70 2.66
C PRO A 234 -10.68 13.09 4.06
N ARG A 235 -11.11 13.84 5.08
CA ARG A 235 -11.22 13.33 6.46
C ARG A 235 -12.45 13.83 7.20
N PHE A 236 -12.93 13.08 8.19
CA PHE A 236 -14.14 13.43 8.95
C PHE A 236 -13.88 14.42 10.09
N GLY A 237 -12.64 14.55 10.54
CA GLY A 237 -12.18 15.54 11.52
C GLY A 237 -10.72 15.29 11.92
N ASP A 238 -10.25 16.02 12.93
CA ASP A 238 -8.83 16.01 13.34
C ASP A 238 -8.38 14.73 14.07
N ARG A 239 -9.34 13.88 14.45
CA ARG A 239 -9.06 12.55 15.04
C ARG A 239 -8.93 11.45 14.00
N TRP A 240 -9.17 11.75 12.73
CA TRP A 240 -9.11 10.77 11.66
C TRP A 240 -7.74 10.82 10.99
N LEU A 241 -6.98 9.75 11.22
CA LEU A 241 -5.58 9.59 10.84
C LEU A 241 -5.47 8.70 9.62
N TYR A 242 -4.77 9.17 8.61
CA TYR A 242 -4.37 8.34 7.49
C TYR A 242 -3.09 7.58 7.81
N GLY A 243 -3.06 6.28 7.54
CA GLY A 243 -1.80 5.56 7.59
C GLY A 243 -1.74 4.25 6.83
N ASP A 244 -0.50 3.79 6.65
CA ASP A 244 -0.15 2.57 5.95
C ASP A 244 0.37 1.53 6.95
N LEU A 245 -0.07 0.28 6.85
CA LEU A 245 0.37 -0.79 7.76
C LEU A 245 1.42 -1.73 7.16
N HIS A 246 1.81 -1.57 5.90
CA HIS A 246 2.81 -2.46 5.32
C HIS A 246 3.74 -1.64 4.44
N TYR A 247 4.95 -1.42 4.91
CA TYR A 247 6.03 -0.96 4.05
C TYR A 247 7.36 -1.47 4.60
N HIS A 248 8.27 -1.78 3.69
CA HIS A 248 9.64 -2.13 4.04
C HIS A 248 10.50 -0.89 4.09
N SER A 249 11.37 -0.84 5.09
CA SER A 249 12.20 0.30 5.40
C SER A 249 13.68 -0.08 5.36
N GLN A 250 14.55 0.83 5.78
CA GLN A 250 15.97 0.55 6.01
C GLN A 250 16.26 -0.59 7.01
N GLY A 251 15.26 -1.16 7.70
CA GLY A 251 15.41 -2.36 8.52
C GLY A 251 15.43 -3.66 7.70
N THR A 252 14.93 -3.61 6.46
CA THR A 252 15.02 -4.67 5.45
C THR A 252 16.09 -4.28 4.43
N ASP A 253 17.01 -5.20 4.14
CA ASP A 253 18.12 -5.00 3.21
C ASP A 253 18.33 -6.25 2.35
N ASN A 254 17.24 -6.97 2.07
CA ASN A 254 17.25 -8.15 1.20
C ASN A 254 16.91 -7.72 -0.23
N GLU A 255 17.48 -8.42 -1.23
CA GLU A 255 17.29 -8.02 -2.62
C GLU A 255 15.83 -8.16 -3.01
N GLY A 256 15.21 -7.04 -3.38
CA GLY A 256 13.79 -7.03 -3.72
C GLY A 256 12.93 -6.20 -2.79
N GLU A 257 13.26 -6.16 -1.50
CA GLU A 257 12.40 -5.63 -0.44
C GLU A 257 13.12 -4.55 0.39
N SER A 258 14.34 -4.16 0.01
CA SER A 258 15.09 -3.06 0.64
C SER A 258 14.32 -1.76 0.66
N GLY A 259 14.20 -1.12 1.83
CA GLY A 259 13.36 0.05 2.01
C GLY A 259 14.08 1.38 2.20
N HIS A 260 13.31 2.47 2.15
CA HIS A 260 13.81 3.84 2.38
C HIS A 260 14.19 4.11 3.83
N ALA A 261 15.04 5.13 4.03
CA ALA A 261 15.37 5.61 5.36
C ALA A 261 14.17 6.16 6.12
N TYR A 262 14.05 5.81 7.40
CA TYR A 262 12.95 6.24 8.27
C TYR A 262 12.77 7.76 8.27
N ARG A 263 13.89 8.51 8.32
CA ARG A 263 13.88 9.98 8.37
C ARG A 263 13.36 10.60 7.07
N GLY A 264 13.68 9.99 5.93
CA GLY A 264 13.15 10.40 4.63
C GLY A 264 11.66 10.09 4.51
N VAL A 265 11.26 8.88 4.91
CA VAL A 265 9.86 8.42 4.83
C VAL A 265 8.96 9.31 5.67
N VAL A 266 9.28 9.60 6.94
CA VAL A 266 8.39 10.43 7.79
C VAL A 266 8.15 11.82 7.21
N ARG A 267 9.15 12.39 6.52
CA ARG A 267 9.04 13.67 5.83
C ARG A 267 8.15 13.57 4.59
N ALA A 268 8.27 12.46 3.85
CA ALA A 268 7.40 12.16 2.73
C ALA A 268 5.94 11.96 3.18
N LEU A 269 5.68 11.24 4.29
CA LEU A 269 4.34 11.10 4.88
C LEU A 269 3.73 12.47 5.16
N GLY A 270 4.51 13.33 5.84
CA GLY A 270 4.13 14.71 6.14
C GLY A 270 3.89 15.58 4.90
N ALA A 271 4.49 15.24 3.76
CA ALA A 271 4.26 15.89 2.47
C ALA A 271 3.03 15.31 1.74
N MET A 272 2.73 14.02 1.87
CA MET A 272 1.60 13.37 1.20
C MET A 272 0.24 13.62 1.87
N GLY A 273 0.25 14.08 3.14
CA GLY A 273 -0.94 14.23 3.96
C GLY A 273 -1.21 13.02 4.86
N VAL A 274 -0.25 12.10 4.96
CA VAL A 274 -0.34 10.83 5.70
C VAL A 274 0.17 11.04 7.12
N ASP A 275 -0.57 10.53 8.09
CA ASP A 275 -0.36 10.80 9.51
C ASP A 275 0.50 9.72 10.19
N PHE A 276 0.47 8.47 9.71
CA PHE A 276 1.38 7.43 10.19
C PHE A 276 1.74 6.38 9.14
N ALA A 277 2.81 5.63 9.36
CA ALA A 277 3.07 4.38 8.64
C ALA A 277 3.76 3.36 9.56
N LEU A 278 3.51 2.08 9.34
CA LEU A 278 4.19 0.97 10.00
C LEU A 278 5.32 0.43 9.12
N ALA A 279 6.56 0.58 9.61
CA ALA A 279 7.70 -0.16 9.07
C ALA A 279 7.58 -1.62 9.50
N SER A 280 7.21 -2.48 8.55
CA SER A 280 7.01 -3.91 8.75
C SER A 280 8.15 -4.69 8.09
N ASP A 281 9.37 -4.46 8.55
CA ASP A 281 10.54 -5.11 7.99
C ASP A 281 10.54 -6.63 8.21
N HIS A 282 11.14 -7.39 7.29
CA HIS A 282 11.28 -8.85 7.40
C HIS A 282 11.97 -9.20 8.71
N ALA A 283 11.24 -9.77 9.64
CA ALA A 283 11.72 -10.00 10.99
C ALA A 283 12.56 -11.29 11.08
N SER A 284 13.56 -11.47 10.22
CA SER A 284 14.36 -12.69 10.23
C SER A 284 15.65 -12.59 11.03
N ASN A 285 15.99 -13.72 11.63
CA ASN A 285 17.27 -13.95 12.29
C ASN A 285 18.07 -15.04 11.53
N SER A 286 17.73 -15.25 10.27
CA SER A 286 18.31 -16.25 9.40
C SER A 286 19.70 -15.83 8.94
N GLU A 287 20.48 -16.87 8.64
CA GLU A 287 21.72 -16.78 7.88
C GLU A 287 21.33 -16.93 6.40
N GLN A 288 20.41 -16.08 5.93
CA GLN A 288 20.00 -16.10 4.54
C GLN A 288 21.26 -15.94 3.69
N ILE A 289 21.53 -16.94 2.85
CA ILE A 289 22.64 -16.95 1.91
C ILE A 289 22.29 -15.87 0.90
N ILE A 290 23.16 -14.85 0.86
CA ILE A 290 23.14 -13.82 -0.15
C ILE A 290 23.18 -14.49 -1.51
N ASP A 291 22.48 -13.89 -2.45
CA ASP A 291 22.75 -14.00 -3.87
C ASP A 291 24.18 -14.47 -4.16
N SER A 292 24.22 -15.67 -4.71
CA SER A 292 25.39 -16.11 -5.41
C SER A 292 25.07 -15.89 -6.88
N ASP A 293 25.71 -14.88 -7.47
CA ASP A 293 25.77 -14.55 -8.90
C ASP A 293 26.51 -15.67 -9.69
N VAL A 294 26.27 -16.91 -9.28
CA VAL A 294 26.92 -18.15 -9.63
C VAL A 294 26.21 -18.64 -10.87
N VAL A 295 26.70 -18.19 -12.02
CA VAL A 295 26.36 -18.71 -13.35
C VAL A 295 26.47 -20.25 -13.36
N PRO A 296 25.37 -21.02 -13.20
CA PRO A 296 25.46 -22.43 -12.80
C PRO A 296 26.15 -23.33 -13.85
N GLN A 297 26.23 -22.84 -15.09
CA GLN A 297 26.81 -23.58 -16.23
C GLN A 297 28.35 -23.70 -16.17
N VAL A 298 29.03 -22.99 -15.27
CA VAL A 298 30.51 -23.03 -15.15
C VAL A 298 30.96 -23.71 -13.85
N PHE A 299 30.05 -23.99 -12.91
CA PHE A 299 30.42 -24.42 -11.56
C PHE A 299 30.31 -25.93 -11.39
N ASP A 300 31.40 -26.49 -10.86
CA ASP A 300 31.40 -27.79 -10.20
C ASP A 300 30.88 -27.58 -8.78
N PRO A 301 29.69 -28.10 -8.41
CA PRO A 301 29.10 -27.90 -7.09
C PRO A 301 29.96 -28.44 -5.94
N GLU A 302 31.02 -29.21 -6.20
CA GLU A 302 31.97 -29.65 -5.17
C GLU A 302 33.00 -28.58 -4.75
N HIS A 303 33.12 -27.45 -5.46
CA HIS A 303 34.25 -26.51 -5.30
C HIS A 303 33.88 -25.06 -4.91
N VAL A 304 32.61 -24.68 -4.87
CA VAL A 304 32.19 -23.37 -4.37
C VAL A 304 31.69 -23.53 -2.94
N ASP A 305 32.44 -22.99 -1.99
CA ASP A 305 32.02 -22.92 -0.60
C ASP A 305 31.00 -21.79 -0.46
N ILE A 306 29.73 -22.09 -0.75
CA ILE A 306 28.58 -21.19 -0.54
C ILE A 306 28.44 -20.76 0.94
N HIS A 307 29.16 -21.39 1.86
CA HIS A 307 29.22 -20.96 3.25
C HIS A 307 30.28 -19.88 3.51
N ASN A 308 31.03 -19.46 2.47
CA ASN A 308 32.10 -18.46 2.58
C ASN A 308 31.70 -17.10 1.98
N THR A 309 30.51 -16.98 1.40
CA THR A 309 29.90 -15.73 0.93
C THR A 309 29.37 -14.95 2.14
N GLY A 310 30.28 -14.35 2.90
CA GLY A 310 30.07 -13.22 3.83
C GLY A 310 28.99 -13.35 4.92
N ASP A 311 29.41 -13.27 6.19
CA ASP A 311 28.53 -13.07 7.35
C ASP A 311 27.81 -11.68 7.32
N THR A 312 26.86 -11.43 6.41
CA THR A 312 25.96 -10.26 6.44
C THR A 312 24.56 -10.68 6.83
N LEU A 313 23.91 -9.88 7.66
CA LEU A 313 22.49 -10.00 7.98
C LEU A 313 21.73 -8.93 7.19
N ARG A 314 20.79 -9.36 6.34
CA ARG A 314 19.97 -8.46 5.51
C ARG A 314 18.58 -8.19 6.09
N ASP A 315 18.01 -9.18 6.78
CA ASP A 315 16.72 -9.03 7.45
C ASP A 315 16.85 -8.40 8.85
N MET A 316 15.72 -7.97 9.40
CA MET A 316 15.64 -7.39 10.73
C MET A 316 15.81 -8.46 11.82
N SER A 317 17.02 -8.57 12.37
CA SER A 317 17.24 -9.30 13.63
C SER A 317 16.88 -8.49 14.86
N LEU A 318 16.85 -9.14 16.03
CA LEU A 318 16.65 -8.44 17.31
C LEU A 318 17.61 -7.26 17.52
N LYS A 319 18.89 -7.41 17.16
CA LYS A 319 19.89 -6.32 17.34
C LYS A 319 19.63 -5.15 16.39
N ARG A 320 19.17 -5.44 15.18
CA ARG A 320 18.80 -4.43 14.18
C ARG A 320 17.51 -3.73 14.60
N PHE A 321 16.48 -4.48 15.01
CA PHE A 321 15.26 -3.93 15.61
C PHE A 321 15.53 -3.05 16.83
N GLU A 322 16.43 -3.44 17.74
CA GLU A 322 16.86 -2.62 18.88
C GLU A 322 17.47 -1.29 18.44
N PHE A 323 18.27 -1.33 17.39
CA PHE A 323 18.91 -0.16 16.82
C PHE A 323 17.88 0.74 16.11
N ASP A 324 17.04 0.19 15.23
CA ASP A 324 16.01 0.90 14.48
C ASP A 324 14.96 1.49 15.41
N HIS A 325 14.61 0.79 16.50
CA HIS A 325 13.76 1.35 17.55
C HIS A 325 14.37 2.63 18.15
N GLY A 326 15.67 2.61 18.45
CA GLY A 326 16.39 3.80 18.90
C GLY A 326 16.40 4.93 17.86
N LEU A 327 16.51 4.60 16.57
CA LEU A 327 16.42 5.58 15.49
C LEU A 327 15.02 6.18 15.37
N VAL A 328 13.95 5.41 15.56
CA VAL A 328 12.57 5.89 15.40
C VAL A 328 12.10 6.67 16.62
N TYR A 329 12.31 6.13 17.83
CA TYR A 329 11.71 6.64 19.07
C TYR A 329 12.68 7.36 20.01
N GLY A 330 13.99 7.39 19.71
CA GLY A 330 14.96 8.12 20.53
C GLY A 330 14.68 9.64 20.56
N SER A 331 15.29 10.35 21.52
CA SER A 331 15.17 11.81 21.64
C SER A 331 15.61 12.59 20.40
N ASP A 332 16.52 12.00 19.62
CA ASP A 332 17.08 12.52 18.38
C ASP A 332 16.49 11.76 17.18
N GLY A 333 15.49 10.92 17.46
CA GLY A 333 14.91 9.95 16.57
C GLY A 333 13.94 10.58 15.59
N VAL A 334 13.44 9.74 14.70
CA VAL A 334 12.62 10.14 13.55
C VAL A 334 11.36 10.87 14.00
N ASN A 335 10.66 10.35 15.01
CA ASN A 335 9.38 10.90 15.48
C ASN A 335 9.52 12.17 16.33
N GLU A 336 10.69 12.39 16.93
CA GLU A 336 10.97 13.56 17.77
C GLU A 336 11.63 14.70 16.98
N GLU A 337 12.42 14.38 15.97
CA GLU A 337 13.20 15.37 15.23
C GLU A 337 12.77 15.47 13.76
N ALA A 338 12.96 14.40 12.97
CA ALA A 338 12.74 14.44 11.52
C ALA A 338 11.28 14.72 11.13
N ALA A 339 10.33 14.27 11.96
CA ALA A 339 8.90 14.51 11.80
C ALA A 339 8.49 15.97 12.04
N LEU A 340 9.29 16.78 12.72
CA LEU A 340 8.97 18.18 13.07
C LEU A 340 9.83 19.17 12.29
N GLU A 341 11.07 18.79 12.01
CA GLU A 341 12.07 19.69 11.48
C GLU A 341 12.14 19.63 9.95
N ARG A 342 12.10 20.83 9.37
CA ARG A 342 12.38 21.07 7.97
C ARG A 342 13.04 22.43 7.82
N ASP A 343 13.85 22.58 6.78
CA ASP A 343 14.36 23.89 6.37
C ASP A 343 13.19 24.86 6.09
N GLY A 344 12.98 25.81 7.00
CA GLY A 344 11.96 26.86 6.89
C GLY A 344 10.55 26.55 7.44
N GLY A 345 10.31 25.46 8.19
CA GLY A 345 9.06 25.29 8.97
C GLY A 345 8.49 23.87 9.04
N LEU A 346 7.32 23.73 9.69
CA LEU A 346 6.65 22.45 9.96
C LEU A 346 6.29 21.63 8.69
N PRO A 347 6.09 20.30 8.80
CA PRO A 347 5.53 19.45 7.74
C PRO A 347 4.19 19.97 7.20
N GLN A 348 3.75 19.48 6.03
CA GLN A 348 2.46 19.94 5.46
C GLN A 348 1.28 19.45 6.30
N THR A 349 1.28 18.21 6.78
CA THR A 349 0.27 17.68 7.72
C THR A 349 0.14 18.55 8.97
N ALA A 350 1.25 18.86 9.62
CA ALA A 350 1.28 19.69 10.83
C ALA A 350 0.81 21.13 10.57
N ARG A 351 1.05 21.69 9.39
CA ARG A 351 0.57 23.03 9.01
C ARG A 351 -0.88 23.05 8.52
N GLY A 352 -1.30 22.00 7.83
CA GLY A 352 -2.59 21.90 7.17
C GLY A 352 -3.71 21.54 8.13
N HIS A 353 -3.50 20.51 8.95
CA HIS A 353 -4.52 19.98 9.86
C HIS A 353 -4.00 19.68 11.27
N GLY A 354 -2.77 20.11 11.60
CA GLY A 354 -2.29 20.10 12.97
C GLY A 354 -1.87 18.72 13.49
N ILE A 355 -1.45 17.80 12.62
CA ILE A 355 -0.98 16.47 13.03
C ILE A 355 0.47 16.25 12.59
N VAL A 356 1.29 15.74 13.50
CA VAL A 356 2.69 15.36 13.24
C VAL A 356 2.73 13.94 12.67
N PRO A 357 3.37 13.72 11.51
CA PRO A 357 3.49 12.37 10.94
C PRO A 357 4.33 11.49 11.87
N THR A 358 3.94 10.23 12.05
CA THR A 358 4.60 9.30 12.98
C THR A 358 4.94 7.97 12.31
N LEU A 359 6.16 7.49 12.48
CA LEU A 359 6.53 6.14 12.10
C LEU A 359 6.36 5.18 13.26
N LEU A 360 5.75 4.04 12.96
CA LEU A 360 5.62 2.90 13.85
C LEU A 360 6.61 1.83 13.38
N LEU A 361 7.16 1.08 14.33
CA LEU A 361 8.06 -0.04 14.04
C LEU A 361 7.35 -1.34 14.43
N GLY A 362 7.24 -2.25 13.47
CA GLY A 362 6.64 -3.57 13.62
C GLY A 362 7.57 -4.63 13.05
N GLY A 363 7.00 -5.62 12.39
CA GLY A 363 7.76 -6.54 11.56
C GLY A 363 6.84 -7.36 10.67
N GLU A 364 7.34 -7.82 9.55
CA GLU A 364 6.72 -8.88 8.76
C GLU A 364 7.28 -10.23 9.24
N VAL A 365 6.38 -11.13 9.65
CA VAL A 365 6.73 -12.39 10.29
C VAL A 365 6.22 -13.57 9.47
N ASP A 366 7.07 -14.56 9.22
CA ASP A 366 6.78 -15.68 8.33
C ASP A 366 6.30 -16.93 9.09
N ALA A 367 5.17 -17.47 8.67
CA ALA A 367 4.68 -18.79 9.08
C ALA A 367 4.83 -19.81 7.94
N ILE A 368 5.12 -21.06 8.30
CA ILE A 368 5.05 -22.20 7.36
C ILE A 368 3.58 -22.40 6.95
N PRO A 369 3.23 -22.46 5.65
CA PRO A 369 1.87 -22.77 5.25
C PRO A 369 1.49 -24.21 5.62
N GLU A 370 0.29 -24.39 6.19
CA GLU A 370 -0.16 -25.66 6.77
C GLU A 370 -1.50 -26.09 6.18
N LEU A 371 -1.63 -27.32 5.69
CA LEU A 371 -2.90 -27.94 5.30
C LEU A 371 -3.43 -28.84 6.42
N ALA A 372 -4.74 -29.10 6.38
CA ALA A 372 -5.38 -30.03 7.29
C ALA A 372 -4.82 -31.46 7.14
N PRO A 373 -4.88 -32.29 8.21
CA PRO A 373 -4.50 -33.70 8.12
C PRO A 373 -5.24 -34.45 7.01
N GLY A 374 -4.53 -35.30 6.26
CA GLY A 374 -5.11 -36.08 5.16
C GLY A 374 -4.95 -35.46 3.76
N SER A 375 -4.29 -34.29 3.66
CA SER A 375 -4.01 -33.61 2.39
C SER A 375 -2.69 -34.02 1.71
N GLU A 376 -2.02 -35.08 2.18
CA GLU A 376 -0.66 -35.46 1.74
C GLU A 376 -0.60 -35.90 0.26
N GLY A 377 -1.74 -36.31 -0.31
CA GLY A 377 -1.86 -36.76 -1.70
C GLY A 377 -2.62 -35.78 -2.61
N ASP A 378 -2.99 -34.61 -2.09
CA ASP A 378 -3.75 -33.64 -2.87
C ASP A 378 -2.87 -33.01 -3.94
N THR A 379 -3.40 -32.89 -5.16
CA THR A 379 -2.75 -32.13 -6.24
C THR A 379 -3.09 -30.64 -6.18
N PHE A 380 -3.84 -30.23 -5.16
CA PHE A 380 -4.29 -28.86 -4.97
C PHE A 380 -4.25 -28.42 -3.49
N ILE A 381 -3.85 -27.18 -3.26
CA ILE A 381 -4.02 -26.47 -1.98
C ILE A 381 -5.39 -25.80 -1.98
N LEU A 382 -6.15 -26.02 -0.91
CA LEU A 382 -7.40 -25.32 -0.64
C LEU A 382 -7.12 -24.05 0.18
N TYR A 383 -7.56 -22.90 -0.32
CA TYR A 383 -7.33 -21.61 0.32
C TYR A 383 -8.58 -20.74 0.33
N GLY A 384 -8.57 -19.77 1.26
CA GLY A 384 -9.55 -18.68 1.38
C GLY A 384 -11.02 -19.13 1.27
N ASN A 385 -11.57 -19.01 0.07
CA ASN A 385 -12.99 -19.21 -0.25
C ASN A 385 -13.29 -20.54 -0.96
N GLY A 386 -12.55 -21.59 -0.62
CA GLY A 386 -12.65 -22.90 -1.26
C GLY A 386 -12.10 -22.92 -2.69
N ARG A 387 -11.23 -21.94 -3.03
CA ARG A 387 -10.45 -21.97 -4.26
C ARG A 387 -9.33 -22.99 -4.17
N ARG A 388 -8.78 -23.34 -5.33
CA ARG A 388 -7.77 -24.39 -5.50
C ARG A 388 -6.56 -23.83 -6.21
N MET A 389 -5.37 -24.03 -5.66
CA MET A 389 -4.09 -23.78 -6.32
C MET A 389 -3.45 -25.13 -6.62
N GLN A 390 -2.94 -25.37 -7.83
CA GLN A 390 -2.23 -26.62 -8.12
C GLN A 390 -0.89 -26.63 -7.38
N VAL A 391 -0.58 -27.71 -6.66
CA VAL A 391 0.70 -27.84 -5.92
C VAL A 391 1.90 -27.72 -6.87
N SER A 392 1.76 -28.19 -8.12
CA SER A 392 2.80 -28.04 -9.14
C SER A 392 3.14 -26.60 -9.51
N LYS A 393 2.35 -25.61 -9.07
CA LYS A 393 2.72 -24.19 -9.24
C LYS A 393 3.79 -23.73 -8.27
N LEU A 394 3.97 -24.43 -7.15
CA LEU A 394 5.08 -24.18 -6.21
C LEU A 394 6.44 -24.61 -6.78
N CYS A 395 6.44 -25.36 -7.89
CA CYS A 395 7.64 -25.71 -8.64
C CYS A 395 8.19 -24.59 -9.54
N ASN A 396 7.47 -23.48 -9.69
CA ASN A 396 7.82 -22.43 -10.64
C ASN A 396 8.79 -21.38 -10.09
N GLY A 397 9.50 -21.69 -9.00
CA GLY A 397 10.61 -20.88 -8.51
C GLY A 397 11.66 -20.61 -9.60
N TRP A 398 12.43 -19.52 -9.43
CA TRP A 398 13.56 -19.08 -10.26
C TRP A 398 13.69 -19.78 -11.62
N HIS A 399 12.85 -19.35 -12.58
CA HIS A 399 12.76 -19.86 -13.95
C HIS A 399 14.05 -19.65 -14.77
N ALA A 400 15.11 -20.38 -14.43
CA ALA A 400 16.18 -20.68 -15.37
C ALA A 400 15.72 -21.87 -16.21
N ASP A 401 15.05 -21.58 -17.34
CA ASP A 401 14.63 -22.55 -18.36
C ASP A 401 15.75 -23.59 -18.60
N GLY A 402 15.58 -24.78 -18.03
CA GLY A 402 16.50 -25.92 -18.20
C GLY A 402 17.34 -26.35 -16.99
N LEU A 403 17.23 -25.72 -15.81
CA LEU A 403 18.05 -26.08 -14.65
C LEU A 403 17.38 -26.94 -13.57
N ASN A 404 16.06 -27.13 -13.60
CA ASN A 404 15.43 -28.19 -12.80
C ASN A 404 14.29 -28.91 -13.56
N PRO A 405 14.57 -29.98 -14.32
CA PRO A 405 13.53 -30.84 -14.88
C PRO A 405 12.78 -31.67 -13.82
N ASP A 406 13.23 -31.70 -12.56
CA ASP A 406 12.82 -32.66 -11.53
C ASP A 406 12.33 -31.98 -10.23
N CYS A 407 11.50 -30.92 -10.31
CA CYS A 407 10.67 -30.57 -9.15
C CYS A 407 9.64 -31.68 -8.94
N ASP A 408 9.96 -32.63 -8.05
CA ASP A 408 9.04 -33.67 -7.65
C ASP A 408 7.96 -33.06 -6.76
N VAL A 409 6.74 -32.97 -7.28
CA VAL A 409 5.58 -32.42 -6.55
C VAL A 409 5.35 -33.16 -5.23
N SER A 410 5.83 -34.40 -5.08
CA SER A 410 5.74 -35.13 -3.82
C SER A 410 6.66 -34.62 -2.71
N ASP A 411 7.70 -33.85 -3.05
CA ASP A 411 8.59 -33.19 -2.07
C ASP A 411 8.06 -31.83 -1.60
N LEU A 412 7.02 -31.30 -2.26
CA LEU A 412 6.41 -30.01 -1.93
C LEU A 412 5.40 -30.08 -0.76
N LEU A 413 5.08 -31.30 -0.31
CA LEU A 413 4.15 -31.53 0.79
C LEU A 413 4.79 -32.48 1.80
N GLU A 414 4.97 -32.01 3.02
CA GLU A 414 5.52 -32.82 4.11
C GLU A 414 4.45 -33.17 5.14
N THR A 415 4.29 -34.46 5.42
CA THR A 415 3.39 -34.92 6.49
C THR A 415 3.94 -34.54 7.87
N ALA A 416 3.16 -33.75 8.62
CA ALA A 416 3.37 -33.51 10.04
C ALA A 416 2.36 -34.32 10.89
N VAL A 417 2.54 -34.34 12.21
CA VAL A 417 1.67 -35.11 13.13
C VAL A 417 0.21 -34.66 13.06
N ASP A 418 -0.03 -33.39 12.77
CA ASP A 418 -1.32 -32.72 12.84
C ASP A 418 -1.64 -31.85 11.61
N GLY A 419 -1.01 -32.13 10.48
CA GLY A 419 -1.26 -31.43 9.23
C GLY A 419 -0.26 -31.80 8.14
N VAL A 420 -0.27 -31.03 7.05
CA VAL A 420 0.72 -31.13 5.98
C VAL A 420 1.40 -29.78 5.85
N LEU A 421 2.73 -29.74 5.89
CA LEU A 421 3.50 -28.53 5.70
C LEU A 421 3.74 -28.33 4.20
N VAL A 422 3.55 -27.11 3.72
CA VAL A 422 3.76 -26.75 2.33
C VAL A 422 5.19 -26.26 2.16
N ARG A 423 5.86 -26.84 1.17
CA ARG A 423 7.19 -26.47 0.71
C ARG A 423 7.11 -25.93 -0.70
N ASP A 424 8.06 -25.12 -1.07
CA ASP A 424 8.21 -24.57 -2.41
C ASP A 424 9.68 -24.47 -2.80
N VAL A 425 9.91 -24.09 -4.04
CA VAL A 425 11.24 -23.98 -4.62
C VAL A 425 11.79 -22.58 -4.32
N GLN A 426 12.66 -22.48 -3.32
CA GLN A 426 13.37 -21.28 -2.87
C GLN A 426 14.79 -21.19 -3.47
N GLY A 427 15.29 -19.97 -3.66
CA GLY A 427 16.68 -19.70 -4.10
C GLY A 427 17.15 -20.53 -5.31
N PHE A 428 18.27 -21.26 -5.14
CA PHE A 428 18.91 -22.09 -6.19
C PHE A 428 18.21 -23.43 -6.46
N ASN A 429 16.88 -23.40 -6.63
CA ASN A 429 16.05 -24.59 -6.76
C ASN A 429 16.07 -25.51 -5.53
N THR A 430 16.32 -24.96 -4.34
CA THR A 430 16.25 -25.73 -3.10
C THR A 430 14.81 -25.80 -2.61
N ILE A 431 14.37 -26.98 -2.20
CA ILE A 431 13.05 -27.13 -1.58
C ILE A 431 13.17 -26.72 -0.12
N ASP A 432 12.52 -25.63 0.25
CA ASP A 432 12.36 -25.16 1.62
C ASP A 432 10.87 -24.97 1.91
N TYR A 433 10.49 -24.63 3.14
CA TYR A 433 9.09 -24.31 3.44
C TYR A 433 8.69 -22.99 2.79
N GLY A 434 7.48 -22.94 2.24
CA GLY A 434 6.91 -21.68 1.75
C GLY A 434 6.69 -20.68 2.88
N ARG A 435 6.23 -19.47 2.54
CA ARG A 435 5.95 -18.41 3.50
C ARG A 435 4.51 -17.91 3.40
N ASP A 436 3.85 -17.81 4.55
CA ASP A 436 2.66 -17.01 4.78
C ASP A 436 3.05 -15.86 5.72
N HIS A 437 2.95 -14.61 5.26
CA HIS A 437 3.44 -13.47 6.02
C HIS A 437 2.35 -12.85 6.90
N LEU A 438 2.76 -12.33 8.05
CA LEU A 438 1.92 -11.59 8.99
C LEU A 438 2.54 -10.21 9.26
N VAL A 439 1.74 -9.16 9.14
CA VAL A 439 2.13 -7.82 9.60
C VAL A 439 1.94 -7.75 11.10
N TYR A 440 3.04 -7.80 11.84
CA TYR A 440 3.08 -7.76 13.30
C TYR A 440 3.19 -6.33 13.84
N LEU A 441 2.30 -6.01 14.77
CA LEU A 441 2.17 -4.73 15.48
C LEU A 441 2.45 -4.96 16.97
N PRO A 442 3.55 -4.45 17.53
CA PRO A 442 3.77 -4.46 18.97
C PRO A 442 2.61 -3.83 19.74
N ALA A 443 2.30 -4.33 20.94
CA ALA A 443 1.25 -3.72 21.77
C ALA A 443 1.62 -2.31 22.26
N THR A 444 2.92 -2.02 22.37
CA THR A 444 3.44 -0.75 22.88
C THR A 444 4.64 -0.32 22.05
N GLY A 445 4.70 0.97 21.70
CA GLY A 445 5.90 1.58 21.11
C GLY A 445 6.98 1.92 22.13
N ASP A 446 6.61 2.02 23.41
CA ASP A 446 7.50 2.39 24.51
C ASP A 446 8.44 1.23 24.87
N LEU A 447 9.60 1.22 24.22
CA LEU A 447 10.79 0.57 24.76
C LEU A 447 11.61 1.67 25.40
N GLU A 448 11.98 1.53 26.67
CA GLU A 448 13.00 2.41 27.24
C GLU A 448 14.28 2.21 26.42
N VAL A 449 14.70 3.25 25.69
CA VAL A 449 16.01 3.28 25.02
C VAL A 449 17.06 3.11 26.12
N PRO A 450 17.86 2.02 26.12
CA PRO A 450 18.82 1.76 27.18
C PRO A 450 19.79 2.93 27.35
N GLY A 451 19.64 3.70 28.43
CA GLY A 451 20.50 4.84 28.76
C GLY A 451 19.84 6.23 28.77
N GLN A 452 18.54 6.35 28.44
CA GLN A 452 17.83 7.65 28.46
C GLN A 452 16.86 7.87 29.62
N SER A 453 16.58 6.87 30.46
CA SER A 453 15.90 7.14 31.72
C SER A 453 16.82 7.96 32.64
N SER A 454 16.48 9.25 32.84
CA SER A 454 16.76 9.91 34.11
C SER A 454 16.43 8.89 35.21
N PRO A 455 17.30 8.64 36.21
CA PRO A 455 17.06 7.60 37.20
C PRO A 455 15.80 7.94 37.98
N GLN A 456 14.65 7.50 37.50
CA GLN A 456 13.45 7.41 38.31
C GLN A 456 13.75 6.27 39.26
N GLU A 457 14.07 6.63 40.51
CA GLU A 457 14.24 5.62 41.56
C GLU A 457 12.98 4.74 41.54
N PRO A 458 13.13 3.40 41.48
CA PRO A 458 11.98 2.50 41.51
C PRO A 458 11.08 2.89 42.67
N MET A 459 9.75 2.94 42.44
CA MET A 459 8.78 3.27 43.48
C MET A 459 8.26 1.99 44.11
N CYS A 460 8.12 2.03 45.43
CA CYS A 460 7.70 0.91 46.25
C CYS A 460 6.33 1.24 46.86
N ILE A 461 5.44 0.23 46.95
CA ILE A 461 4.15 0.35 47.63
C ILE A 461 4.23 -0.47 48.92
N SER A 462 4.15 0.19 50.08
CA SER A 462 4.06 -0.50 51.36
C SER A 462 2.61 -0.92 51.60
N CYS A 463 2.38 -2.24 51.69
CA CYS A 463 1.08 -2.80 52.03
C CYS A 463 1.20 -3.56 53.35
N THR A 464 0.17 -3.46 54.21
CA THR A 464 0.08 -4.29 55.41
C THR A 464 -0.04 -5.78 55.05
N PRO A 465 0.37 -6.71 55.94
CA PRO A 465 0.30 -8.15 55.68
C PRO A 465 -1.10 -8.71 55.33
N ASP A 466 -2.15 -7.91 55.55
CA ASP A 466 -3.54 -8.26 55.25
C ASP A 466 -4.10 -7.57 53.98
N LEU A 467 -3.27 -6.84 53.22
CA LEU A 467 -3.63 -6.10 52.00
C LEU A 467 -4.78 -5.09 52.14
N SER A 468 -5.17 -4.71 53.37
CA SER A 468 -6.35 -3.86 53.59
C SER A 468 -6.10 -2.36 53.46
N SER A 469 -4.84 -1.92 53.43
CA SER A 469 -4.45 -0.53 53.15
C SER A 469 -3.02 -0.46 52.59
N CYS A 470 -2.84 0.15 51.42
CA CYS A 470 -1.54 0.51 50.89
C CYS A 470 -1.39 2.05 50.93
N SER A 471 -0.21 2.54 51.29
CA SER A 471 0.10 3.98 51.33
C SER A 471 0.54 4.52 49.96
N ASP A 472 0.53 5.85 49.80
CA ASP A 472 1.01 6.55 48.60
C ASP A 472 2.41 6.06 48.16
N PRO A 473 2.69 6.00 46.85
CA PRO A 473 3.97 5.52 46.32
C PRO A 473 5.16 6.35 46.83
N MET A 474 6.23 5.67 47.29
CA MET A 474 7.47 6.29 47.77
C MET A 474 8.70 5.74 47.03
N PRO A 475 9.79 6.53 46.89
CA PRO A 475 11.05 6.05 46.30
C PRO A 475 11.65 4.90 47.10
N CYS A 476 12.13 3.85 46.42
CA CYS A 476 12.62 2.62 47.05
C CYS A 476 13.87 2.81 47.92
N SER A 477 14.56 3.96 47.83
CA SER A 477 15.61 4.36 48.76
C SER A 477 15.12 4.53 50.21
N GLN A 478 13.81 4.64 50.43
CA GLN A 478 13.16 4.80 51.74
C GLN A 478 12.48 3.52 52.27
N CYS A 479 12.62 2.39 51.57
CA CYS A 479 11.87 1.17 51.90
C CYS A 479 12.56 0.26 52.91
N THR A 480 11.76 -0.47 53.69
CA THR A 480 12.24 -1.49 54.62
C THR A 480 12.38 -2.84 53.90
N PRO A 481 13.16 -3.80 54.42
CA PRO A 481 13.31 -5.13 53.80
C PRO A 481 12.02 -5.96 53.67
N ALA A 482 10.89 -5.48 54.18
CA ALA A 482 9.59 -6.13 54.08
C ALA A 482 8.73 -5.62 52.90
N ASP A 483 9.12 -4.52 52.25
CA ASP A 483 8.39 -3.94 51.12
C ASP A 483 8.76 -4.65 49.81
N ARG A 484 7.78 -5.04 48.99
CA ARG A 484 8.04 -5.61 47.66
C ARG A 484 8.23 -4.47 46.66
N CYS A 485 9.46 -4.32 46.15
CA CYS A 485 9.67 -3.61 44.90
C CYS A 485 9.04 -4.45 43.78
N THR A 486 7.89 -4.04 43.26
CA THR A 486 7.55 -4.45 41.90
C THR A 486 8.42 -3.60 41.00
N GLU A 487 9.47 -4.21 40.41
CA GLU A 487 10.07 -3.60 39.23
C GLU A 487 8.91 -3.35 38.26
N SER A 488 8.64 -2.09 37.95
CA SER A 488 7.84 -1.75 36.79
C SER A 488 8.54 -2.47 35.65
N SER A 489 7.91 -3.54 35.14
CA SER A 489 8.51 -4.37 34.12
C SER A 489 8.41 -3.63 32.80
N VAL A 490 9.19 -2.58 32.65
CA VAL A 490 9.28 -1.81 31.41
C VAL A 490 9.60 -2.79 30.28
N PRO A 491 8.88 -2.72 29.15
CA PRO A 491 9.18 -3.54 27.99
C PRO A 491 10.60 -3.25 27.52
N THR A 492 11.46 -4.28 27.49
CA THR A 492 12.75 -4.22 26.81
C THR A 492 12.51 -4.62 25.35
N PRO A 493 13.31 -4.16 24.37
CA PRO A 493 13.04 -4.48 22.96
C PRO A 493 12.95 -5.98 22.63
N GLN A 494 13.72 -6.79 23.35
CA GLN A 494 13.62 -8.25 23.33
C GLN A 494 12.21 -8.80 23.62
N LYS A 495 11.39 -8.06 24.38
CA LYS A 495 10.02 -8.45 24.73
C LYS A 495 9.01 -8.09 23.66
N THR A 496 9.31 -7.23 22.69
CA THR A 496 8.37 -6.85 21.61
C THR A 496 8.76 -7.45 20.26
N PHE A 497 10.04 -7.63 19.96
CA PHE A 497 10.45 -8.24 18.68
C PHE A 497 10.01 -9.72 18.55
N ILE A 498 9.51 -10.12 17.39
CA ILE A 498 9.18 -11.52 17.04
C ILE A 498 9.95 -11.89 15.78
N ALA A 499 10.78 -12.94 15.86
CA ALA A 499 11.56 -13.38 14.71
C ALA A 499 10.82 -14.44 13.87
N SER A 500 10.82 -14.33 12.54
CA SER A 500 10.42 -15.38 11.59
C SER A 500 11.30 -16.62 11.70
N SER A 501 12.60 -16.42 11.94
CA SER A 501 13.63 -17.47 11.91
C SER A 501 13.76 -18.20 10.57
N THR A 502 13.78 -17.51 9.43
CA THR A 502 13.78 -18.18 8.12
C THR A 502 14.98 -19.12 7.88
N GLY A 503 14.83 -20.03 6.92
CA GLY A 503 15.90 -20.88 6.41
C GLY A 503 16.96 -20.08 5.65
N SER A 504 18.05 -20.73 5.27
CA SER A 504 19.14 -20.10 4.52
C SER A 504 18.74 -19.59 3.14
N PHE A 505 17.59 -20.00 2.61
CA PHE A 505 17.06 -19.52 1.33
C PHE A 505 15.74 -18.74 1.49
N GLY A 506 15.47 -18.26 2.71
CA GLY A 506 14.29 -17.44 2.98
C GLY A 506 13.03 -18.21 3.37
N GLY A 507 13.01 -19.55 3.31
CA GLY A 507 11.82 -20.33 3.68
C GLY A 507 11.39 -20.14 5.14
N ALA A 508 10.08 -20.20 5.43
CA ALA A 508 9.60 -20.07 6.81
C ALA A 508 10.09 -21.25 7.67
N SER A 509 10.20 -21.07 8.98
CA SER A 509 10.70 -22.15 9.84
C SER A 509 9.89 -22.38 11.12
N ARG A 510 8.85 -21.57 11.29
CA ARG A 510 7.96 -21.62 12.45
C ARG A 510 6.55 -21.89 11.95
N ARG A 511 5.88 -22.83 12.62
CA ARG A 511 4.45 -23.07 12.43
C ARG A 511 3.65 -22.03 13.21
N LEU A 512 2.39 -21.82 12.82
CA LEU A 512 1.56 -20.81 13.46
C LEU A 512 1.23 -21.20 14.90
N THR A 513 0.76 -22.42 15.13
CA THR A 513 0.24 -22.87 16.45
C THR A 513 1.03 -24.01 17.09
N ARG A 514 2.03 -24.56 16.39
CA ARG A 514 2.79 -25.74 16.85
C ARG A 514 4.30 -25.53 16.89
N LEU A 515 4.97 -26.34 17.70
CA LEU A 515 6.42 -26.43 17.69
C LEU A 515 6.88 -27.17 16.42
N HIS A 516 7.92 -26.66 15.79
CA HIS A 516 8.55 -27.27 14.62
C HIS A 516 10.06 -27.22 14.78
N GLU A 517 10.73 -28.37 14.66
CA GLU A 517 12.20 -28.48 14.78
C GLU A 517 12.81 -27.80 16.03
N GLY A 518 12.07 -27.82 17.15
CA GLY A 518 12.52 -27.19 18.40
C GLY A 518 12.26 -25.68 18.48
N ARG A 519 11.74 -25.05 17.42
CA ARG A 519 11.33 -23.65 17.39
C ARG A 519 9.90 -23.48 17.94
N PRO A 520 9.65 -22.47 18.80
CA PRO A 520 8.32 -22.24 19.36
C PRO A 520 7.34 -21.73 18.29
N PRO A 521 6.02 -22.00 18.47
CA PRO A 521 4.98 -21.48 17.58
C PRO A 521 4.93 -19.95 17.59
N LEU A 522 4.46 -19.36 16.49
CA LEU A 522 4.33 -17.90 16.34
C LEU A 522 3.17 -17.31 17.13
N LEU A 523 1.99 -17.92 17.03
CA LEU A 523 0.75 -17.33 17.53
C LEU A 523 0.76 -17.07 19.04
N PRO A 524 1.20 -18.01 19.91
CA PRO A 524 1.29 -17.73 21.34
C PRO A 524 2.30 -16.65 21.70
N GLU A 525 3.27 -16.37 20.82
CA GLU A 525 4.21 -15.27 21.02
C GLU A 525 3.60 -13.93 20.61
N ILE A 526 2.91 -13.86 19.47
CA ILE A 526 2.13 -12.69 19.05
C ILE A 526 1.12 -12.32 20.16
N GLU A 527 0.38 -13.30 20.69
CA GLU A 527 -0.59 -13.11 21.78
C GLU A 527 -0.03 -12.46 23.05
N ARG A 528 1.27 -12.64 23.32
CA ARG A 528 1.92 -12.03 24.49
C ARG A 528 2.47 -10.64 24.21
N LYS A 529 2.78 -10.33 22.95
CA LYS A 529 3.61 -9.18 22.59
C LYS A 529 2.87 -8.11 21.78
N GLY A 530 1.75 -8.45 21.15
CA GLY A 530 1.02 -7.51 20.30
C GLY A 530 -0.10 -8.14 19.49
N TYR A 531 -0.22 -7.63 18.27
CA TYR A 531 -1.28 -7.93 17.32
C TYR A 531 -0.68 -8.24 15.95
N ALA A 532 -1.46 -8.87 15.07
CA ALA A 532 -1.07 -9.01 13.68
C ALA A 532 -2.26 -8.99 12.72
N PHE A 533 -2.00 -8.63 11.46
CA PHE A 533 -2.87 -8.86 10.33
C PHE A 533 -2.26 -9.92 9.41
N LEU A 534 -3.08 -10.76 8.80
CA LEU A 534 -2.62 -11.73 7.81
C LEU A 534 -2.34 -11.01 6.48
N ALA A 535 -1.08 -10.97 6.06
CA ALA A 535 -0.65 -10.24 4.87
C ALA A 535 -1.00 -11.00 3.59
N HIS A 536 -1.19 -10.24 2.50
CA HIS A 536 -1.40 -10.72 1.12
C HIS A 536 -2.19 -12.05 0.99
N PRO A 537 -3.36 -12.20 1.64
CA PRO A 537 -4.05 -13.49 1.79
C PRO A 537 -4.49 -14.14 0.47
N MET A 538 -4.38 -13.39 -0.64
CA MET A 538 -4.87 -13.75 -1.96
C MET A 538 -3.83 -13.51 -3.09
N ALA A 539 -2.57 -13.16 -2.80
CA ALA A 539 -1.57 -12.71 -3.78
C ALA A 539 -1.02 -13.79 -4.75
N ALA A 540 -1.63 -14.98 -4.79
CA ALA A 540 -1.40 -15.92 -5.88
C ALA A 540 -2.05 -15.44 -7.19
N SER A 541 -1.53 -14.37 -7.80
CA SER A 541 -1.89 -14.00 -9.16
C SER A 541 -1.48 -15.14 -10.11
N PRO A 542 -2.33 -15.58 -11.05
CA PRO A 542 -2.08 -16.80 -11.87
C PRO A 542 -0.89 -16.75 -12.85
N GLY A 543 0.03 -15.78 -12.74
CA GLY A 543 1.00 -15.45 -13.80
C GLY A 543 2.44 -15.13 -13.37
N ASN A 544 2.70 -14.73 -12.12
CA ASN A 544 4.05 -14.42 -11.63
C ASN A 544 4.36 -15.32 -10.43
N GLU A 545 4.72 -16.57 -10.71
CA GLU A 545 4.87 -17.64 -9.72
C GLU A 545 6.32 -17.66 -9.21
N GLY A 546 6.63 -16.74 -8.29
CA GLY A 546 7.83 -16.82 -7.45
C GLY A 546 7.55 -17.55 -6.12
N PRO A 547 8.61 -17.95 -5.38
CA PRO A 547 8.54 -18.59 -4.07
C PRO A 547 7.89 -17.78 -2.92
N ALA A 548 7.30 -16.63 -3.22
CA ALA A 548 6.99 -15.61 -2.22
C ALA A 548 5.53 -15.62 -1.72
N SER A 549 4.58 -16.31 -2.37
CA SER A 549 3.16 -16.17 -1.99
C SER A 549 2.32 -17.44 -2.17
N VAL A 550 2.36 -18.32 -1.15
CA VAL A 550 1.32 -19.33 -0.97
C VAL A 550 0.07 -18.60 -0.44
N PRO A 551 -1.15 -18.88 -0.96
CA PRO A 551 -2.34 -18.28 -0.39
C PRO A 551 -2.70 -18.96 0.93
N TRP A 552 -3.14 -18.17 1.90
CA TRP A 552 -3.52 -18.65 3.23
C TRP A 552 -4.53 -19.80 3.15
N THR A 553 -4.12 -20.94 3.66
CA THR A 553 -4.93 -22.16 3.62
C THR A 553 -6.17 -22.00 4.51
N GLN A 554 -7.25 -22.72 4.20
CA GLN A 554 -8.43 -22.74 5.06
C GLN A 554 -8.06 -23.13 6.51
N HIS A 555 -7.13 -24.07 6.67
CA HIS A 555 -6.68 -24.56 7.96
C HIS A 555 -6.01 -23.47 8.80
N MET A 556 -5.14 -22.67 8.20
CA MET A 556 -4.46 -21.57 8.90
C MET A 556 -5.38 -20.40 9.18
N LEU A 557 -6.32 -20.09 8.28
CA LEU A 557 -7.34 -19.08 8.53
C LEU A 557 -8.18 -19.40 9.78
N GLU A 558 -8.55 -20.66 9.97
CA GLU A 558 -9.26 -21.12 11.18
C GLU A 558 -8.40 -20.98 12.44
N GLN A 559 -7.12 -21.37 12.37
CA GLN A 559 -6.18 -21.20 13.49
C GLN A 559 -5.99 -19.72 13.85
N ALA A 560 -5.73 -18.87 12.87
CA ALA A 560 -5.50 -17.45 13.04
C ALA A 560 -6.74 -16.74 13.59
N TRP A 561 -7.92 -17.02 13.03
CA TRP A 561 -9.19 -16.42 13.45
C TRP A 561 -9.51 -16.67 14.93
N SER A 562 -9.11 -17.84 15.45
CA SER A 562 -9.35 -18.24 16.85
C SER A 562 -8.53 -17.46 17.89
N SER A 563 -7.45 -16.79 17.48
CA SER A 563 -6.61 -16.01 18.38
C SER A 563 -7.15 -14.59 18.56
N PRO A 564 -7.12 -14.02 19.78
CA PRO A 564 -7.52 -12.63 20.00
C PRO A 564 -6.54 -11.62 19.37
N SER A 565 -5.30 -12.03 19.11
CA SER A 565 -4.25 -11.14 18.63
C SER A 565 -4.13 -11.06 17.11
N ILE A 566 -4.78 -11.95 16.36
CA ILE A 566 -4.92 -11.75 14.91
C ILE A 566 -6.13 -10.85 14.68
N LEU A 567 -5.91 -9.58 14.39
CA LEU A 567 -6.99 -8.59 14.28
C LEU A 567 -7.82 -8.79 13.02
N GLY A 568 -7.22 -9.31 11.95
CA GLY A 568 -7.89 -9.35 10.67
C GLY A 568 -7.03 -9.81 9.50
N LEU A 569 -7.51 -9.52 8.31
CA LEU A 569 -6.74 -9.59 7.07
C LEU A 569 -6.17 -8.23 6.73
N GLN A 570 -5.02 -8.22 6.08
CA GLN A 570 -4.58 -7.08 5.31
C GLN A 570 -4.86 -7.35 3.84
N LEU A 571 -5.51 -6.41 3.17
CA LEU A 571 -5.84 -6.48 1.76
C LEU A 571 -5.35 -5.20 1.12
N TRP A 572 -4.98 -5.29 -0.16
CA TRP A 572 -4.67 -4.15 -1.05
C TRP A 572 -3.19 -3.76 -1.18
N ASN A 573 -2.27 -4.57 -0.69
CA ASN A 573 -0.83 -4.33 -0.79
C ASN A 573 -0.20 -4.56 -2.18
N GLU A 574 -1.00 -4.84 -3.20
CA GLU A 574 -0.51 -5.01 -4.57
C GLU A 574 -1.49 -4.40 -5.58
N ASP A 575 -1.87 -3.13 -5.39
CA ASP A 575 -2.71 -2.45 -6.35
C ASP A 575 -2.01 -2.19 -7.68
N THR A 576 -1.97 -3.21 -8.53
CA THR A 576 -1.36 -3.16 -9.85
C THR A 576 -2.32 -2.64 -10.92
N ARG A 577 -3.43 -1.94 -10.57
CA ARG A 577 -4.38 -1.39 -11.57
C ARG A 577 -3.71 -0.42 -12.53
N LEU A 578 -2.64 0.21 -12.06
CA LEU A 578 -1.64 0.78 -12.91
C LEU A 578 -0.52 -0.26 -13.01
N TYR A 579 -0.48 -0.98 -14.13
CA TYR A 579 0.67 -1.77 -14.59
C TYR A 579 1.12 -1.34 -16.00
N SER A 580 2.43 -1.10 -16.18
CA SER A 580 3.03 -0.82 -17.48
C SER A 580 4.02 -1.92 -17.86
N PRO A 581 3.81 -2.63 -18.99
CA PRO A 581 4.86 -3.50 -19.52
C PRO A 581 6.05 -2.65 -19.95
N VAL A 582 7.24 -3.01 -19.48
CA VAL A 582 8.49 -2.50 -20.05
C VAL A 582 8.60 -3.10 -21.45
N ARG A 583 8.59 -2.26 -22.50
CA ARG A 583 8.57 -2.73 -23.90
C ARG A 583 9.72 -3.72 -24.14
N ARG A 584 9.39 -4.96 -24.53
CA ARG A 584 10.40 -5.91 -24.99
C ARG A 584 11.08 -5.36 -26.27
N SER A 585 12.39 -5.54 -26.37
CA SER A 585 13.21 -4.99 -27.44
C SER A 585 12.99 -5.65 -28.81
N ASP A 586 12.26 -6.75 -28.87
CA ASP A 586 11.88 -7.45 -30.09
C ASP A 586 10.83 -6.69 -30.93
N GLU A 587 10.14 -5.69 -30.37
CA GLU A 587 9.31 -4.73 -31.12
C GLU A 587 10.06 -3.49 -31.62
N ALA A 588 11.39 -3.43 -31.48
CA ALA A 588 12.18 -2.26 -31.90
C ALA A 588 12.04 -1.96 -33.40
N ASP A 589 11.44 -0.81 -33.69
CA ASP A 589 11.55 -0.13 -34.97
C ASP A 589 13.04 -0.02 -35.38
N PRO A 590 13.48 -0.68 -36.46
CA PRO A 590 14.88 -0.73 -36.87
C PRO A 590 15.47 0.63 -37.28
N THR A 591 14.65 1.69 -37.30
CA THR A 591 15.09 3.06 -37.57
C THR A 591 15.45 3.86 -36.33
N ARG A 592 15.17 3.35 -35.13
CA ARG A 592 15.64 3.94 -33.87
C ARG A 592 16.95 3.24 -33.47
N PRO A 593 18.07 3.98 -33.34
CA PRO A 593 19.32 3.36 -32.91
C PRO A 593 19.12 2.78 -31.51
N ALA A 594 19.38 1.47 -31.38
CA ALA A 594 19.29 0.70 -30.15
C ALA A 594 20.35 1.19 -29.14
N PHE A 595 20.01 2.23 -28.39
CA PHE A 595 20.71 2.67 -27.20
C PHE A 595 19.68 2.59 -26.08
N ASP A 596 19.66 1.44 -25.39
CA ASP A 596 19.36 1.26 -23.96
C ASP A 596 19.45 -0.24 -23.66
N ARG A 597 20.48 -0.62 -22.90
CA ARG A 597 20.84 -2.02 -22.57
C ARG A 597 21.00 -2.17 -21.06
N GLY A 598 19.89 -1.95 -20.36
CA GLY A 598 19.79 -2.16 -18.92
C GLY A 598 19.56 -3.61 -18.50
N TYR A 599 19.23 -4.52 -19.43
CA TYR A 599 19.33 -6.00 -19.40
C TYR A 599 18.49 -6.53 -20.59
N GLU A 600 19.06 -7.27 -21.52
CA GLU A 600 18.30 -8.04 -22.51
C GLU A 600 18.55 -9.54 -22.28
N ARG A 601 17.50 -10.29 -21.93
CA ARG A 601 17.46 -11.74 -22.15
C ARG A 601 17.37 -11.94 -23.67
N ASN A 602 18.45 -12.35 -24.31
CA ASN A 602 18.38 -12.82 -25.70
C ASN A 602 17.64 -14.15 -25.73
N GLU A 603 16.31 -14.10 -25.75
CA GLU A 603 15.45 -15.27 -25.97
C GLU A 603 15.47 -15.67 -27.47
N GLU A 604 16.64 -16.06 -28.00
CA GLU A 604 16.63 -16.87 -29.23
C GLU A 604 16.32 -18.32 -28.84
N PRO A 605 15.23 -18.95 -29.34
CA PRO A 605 14.72 -20.19 -28.76
C PRO A 605 15.61 -21.44 -28.88
N TYR A 606 16.77 -21.40 -29.57
CA TYR A 606 17.51 -22.63 -29.93
C TYR A 606 19.03 -22.47 -30.16
N GLY A 607 19.78 -21.76 -29.31
CA GLY A 607 21.25 -21.66 -29.49
C GLY A 607 22.07 -21.66 -28.20
N PRO A 608 23.10 -22.52 -28.06
CA PRO A 608 24.10 -22.40 -26.99
C PRO A 608 25.04 -21.25 -27.36
N LYS A 609 24.69 -20.03 -26.94
CA LYS A 609 25.63 -18.92 -26.86
C LYS A 609 25.67 -18.43 -25.42
N PRO A 610 26.85 -17.99 -24.94
CA PRO A 610 27.02 -17.59 -23.55
C PRO A 610 26.06 -16.45 -23.24
N VAL A 611 25.20 -16.76 -22.27
CA VAL A 611 24.14 -15.94 -21.71
C VAL A 611 24.77 -14.79 -20.91
N ASN A 612 24.06 -13.67 -20.85
CA ASN A 612 24.23 -12.52 -19.95
C ASN A 612 25.49 -11.65 -20.13
N ARG A 613 25.27 -10.38 -20.48
CA ARG A 613 26.28 -9.32 -20.36
C ARG A 613 25.65 -8.11 -19.68
N ALA A 614 25.77 -8.06 -18.35
CA ALA A 614 25.69 -6.82 -17.55
C ALA A 614 26.73 -5.75 -17.97
N ARG A 615 27.57 -6.06 -18.98
CA ARG A 615 28.70 -5.26 -19.45
C ARG A 615 28.33 -3.87 -19.95
N ASP A 616 27.17 -3.65 -20.56
CA ASP A 616 27.03 -2.46 -21.42
C ASP A 616 26.66 -1.19 -20.66
N GLY A 617 25.93 -1.21 -19.54
CA GLY A 617 25.63 0.00 -18.74
C GLY A 617 26.84 0.48 -17.93
N PHE A 618 27.41 -0.41 -17.11
CA PHE A 618 28.58 -0.12 -16.28
C PHE A 618 29.87 0.07 -17.08
N LEU A 619 30.08 -0.67 -18.19
CA LEU A 619 31.23 -0.44 -19.09
C LEU A 619 30.86 0.46 -20.27
N SER A 620 29.66 1.06 -20.31
CA SER A 620 29.36 2.05 -21.35
C SER A 620 30.40 3.15 -21.27
N ALA A 621 30.87 3.61 -22.43
CA ALA A 621 31.66 4.83 -22.50
C ALA A 621 30.89 6.06 -22.00
N ALA A 622 29.56 5.95 -21.81
CA ALA A 622 28.71 7.01 -21.28
C ALA A 622 28.75 7.11 -19.75
N GLY A 623 29.02 6.01 -19.04
CA GLY A 623 29.06 5.97 -17.58
C GLY A 623 27.71 6.23 -16.89
N VAL A 624 26.62 6.08 -17.64
CA VAL A 624 25.26 6.26 -17.14
C VAL A 624 24.68 4.88 -16.86
N PHE A 625 24.24 4.68 -15.62
CA PHE A 625 23.40 3.57 -15.22
C PHE A 625 21.96 4.10 -15.18
N GLU A 626 21.21 3.76 -16.22
CA GLU A 626 19.84 4.22 -16.44
C GLU A 626 18.89 3.03 -16.30
N LEU A 627 17.89 3.17 -15.42
CA LEU A 627 16.81 2.20 -15.28
C LEU A 627 15.83 2.36 -16.47
N TRP A 628 15.12 1.33 -16.92
CA TRP A 628 14.43 1.44 -18.22
C TRP A 628 13.37 2.58 -18.23
N PRO A 629 13.35 3.42 -19.29
CA PRO A 629 12.28 4.39 -19.57
C PRO A 629 10.83 3.92 -19.48
N TRP A 630 10.08 4.38 -18.49
CA TRP A 630 8.64 4.55 -18.66
C TRP A 630 8.39 5.74 -19.59
N ASP A 631 7.89 5.56 -20.82
CA ASP A 631 7.52 6.69 -21.67
C ASP A 631 6.08 7.12 -21.32
N PRO A 632 5.84 8.23 -20.58
CA PRO A 632 4.48 8.67 -20.26
C PRO A 632 3.70 9.07 -21.53
N LEU A 633 4.41 9.39 -22.63
CA LEU A 633 3.85 9.87 -23.88
C LEU A 633 3.52 8.74 -24.86
N THR A 634 4.06 7.52 -24.69
CA THR A 634 3.72 6.37 -25.56
C THR A 634 3.37 5.07 -24.85
N GLY A 635 3.73 4.89 -23.58
CA GLY A 635 3.35 3.74 -22.76
C GLY A 635 1.86 3.76 -22.47
N GLU A 636 1.12 2.85 -23.11
CA GLU A 636 -0.23 2.54 -22.67
C GLU A 636 -0.07 1.78 -21.35
N TRP A 637 -0.48 2.38 -20.22
CA TRP A 637 -0.89 1.57 -19.09
C TRP A 637 -1.94 0.62 -19.63
N THR A 638 -1.58 -0.64 -19.82
CA THR A 638 -2.55 -1.64 -20.20
C THR A 638 -3.39 -1.84 -18.97
N HIS A 639 -4.64 -1.41 -19.00
CA HIS A 639 -5.61 -1.74 -17.97
C HIS A 639 -5.80 -3.25 -17.91
N THR A 640 -4.90 -3.98 -17.24
CA THR A 640 -5.10 -5.36 -16.80
C THR A 640 -5.96 -5.34 -15.54
N THR A 641 -7.11 -4.66 -15.62
CA THR A 641 -8.16 -4.81 -14.61
C THR A 641 -8.65 -6.27 -14.51
N SER A 642 -8.28 -7.11 -15.48
CA SER A 642 -8.35 -8.58 -15.45
C SER A 642 -7.35 -9.17 -14.44
N GLY A 643 -7.69 -9.13 -13.16
CA GLY A 643 -6.88 -9.74 -12.11
C GLY A 643 -7.15 -9.09 -10.77
N LEU A 644 -6.85 -7.79 -10.63
CA LEU A 644 -6.96 -7.13 -9.33
C LEU A 644 -8.41 -7.00 -8.83
N ALA A 645 -9.36 -6.58 -9.67
CA ALA A 645 -10.76 -6.53 -9.24
C ALA A 645 -11.26 -7.92 -8.79
N THR A 646 -10.72 -8.99 -9.38
CA THR A 646 -10.97 -10.36 -8.95
C THR A 646 -10.27 -10.71 -7.63
N ASN A 647 -9.04 -10.26 -7.39
CA ASN A 647 -8.31 -10.46 -6.14
C ASN A 647 -8.98 -9.69 -4.99
N LEU A 648 -9.28 -8.40 -5.18
CA LEU A 648 -10.03 -7.58 -4.22
C LEU A 648 -11.41 -8.20 -3.94
N LYS A 649 -12.17 -8.59 -4.97
CA LYS A 649 -13.44 -9.30 -4.81
C LYS A 649 -13.27 -10.58 -4.00
N SER A 650 -12.26 -11.38 -4.31
CA SER A 650 -12.04 -12.66 -3.64
C SER A 650 -11.62 -12.47 -2.19
N GLY A 651 -10.74 -11.53 -1.90
CA GLY A 651 -10.31 -11.23 -0.53
C GLY A 651 -11.42 -10.61 0.32
N LEU A 652 -12.24 -9.71 -0.25
CA LEU A 652 -13.45 -9.22 0.43
C LEU A 652 -14.44 -10.35 0.72
N HIS A 653 -14.58 -11.32 -0.19
CA HIS A 653 -15.42 -12.49 0.05
C HIS A 653 -14.85 -13.42 1.13
N VAL A 654 -13.53 -13.64 1.17
CA VAL A 654 -12.88 -14.38 2.27
C VAL A 654 -13.12 -13.68 3.60
N TRP A 655 -12.97 -12.36 3.63
CA TRP A 655 -13.25 -11.57 4.83
C TRP A 655 -14.70 -11.70 5.27
N ASP A 656 -15.68 -11.55 4.37
CA ASP A 656 -17.10 -11.73 4.68
C ASP A 656 -17.43 -13.13 5.22
N LEU A 657 -16.74 -14.18 4.76
CA LEU A 657 -16.87 -15.52 5.34
C LEU A 657 -16.34 -15.56 6.78
N MET A 658 -15.21 -14.92 7.06
CA MET A 658 -14.63 -14.87 8.41
C MET A 658 -15.44 -13.97 9.36
N LEU A 659 -16.07 -12.92 8.84
CA LEU A 659 -17.04 -12.11 9.59
C LEU A 659 -18.25 -12.96 10.02
N ARG A 660 -18.71 -13.86 9.16
CA ARG A 660 -19.78 -14.80 9.48
C ARG A 660 -19.36 -15.85 10.51
N TRP A 661 -18.13 -16.37 10.46
CA TRP A 661 -17.61 -17.18 11.57
C TRP A 661 -17.65 -16.40 12.88
N GLY A 662 -17.40 -15.08 12.79
CA GLY A 662 -17.57 -14.10 13.86
C GLY A 662 -18.93 -14.10 14.55
N LEU A 663 -19.99 -14.46 13.81
CA LEU A 663 -21.37 -14.52 14.29
C LEU A 663 -21.82 -15.94 14.67
N ASP A 664 -21.11 -16.97 14.23
CA ASP A 664 -21.50 -18.35 14.47
C ASP A 664 -21.27 -18.71 15.95
N SER A 665 -22.36 -18.92 16.69
CA SER A 665 -22.31 -19.35 18.09
C SER A 665 -21.55 -20.67 18.28
N GLY A 666 -21.56 -21.55 17.28
CA GLY A 666 -20.80 -22.80 17.29
C GLY A 666 -19.29 -22.59 17.23
N CYS A 667 -18.82 -21.55 16.54
CA CYS A 667 -17.41 -21.19 16.43
C CYS A 667 -16.97 -20.33 17.62
N THR A 668 -17.72 -19.28 17.94
CA THR A 668 -17.40 -18.31 19.01
C THR A 668 -17.45 -18.91 20.41
N SER A 669 -18.35 -19.87 20.68
CA SER A 669 -18.39 -20.56 21.98
C SER A 669 -17.19 -21.45 22.27
N GLN A 670 -16.34 -21.72 21.27
CA GLN A 670 -15.08 -22.45 21.44
C GLN A 670 -13.91 -21.53 21.82
N LEU A 671 -14.12 -20.21 21.82
CA LEU A 671 -13.10 -19.21 22.13
C LEU A 671 -13.16 -18.84 23.61
N ASP A 672 -12.32 -19.46 24.43
CA ASP A 672 -12.31 -19.27 25.90
C ASP A 672 -12.08 -17.82 26.36
N TRP A 673 -11.52 -16.98 25.49
CA TRP A 673 -11.23 -15.57 25.76
C TRP A 673 -12.38 -14.62 25.36
N LEU A 674 -13.31 -15.08 24.52
CA LEU A 674 -14.42 -14.28 24.03
C LEU A 674 -15.63 -14.46 24.97
N PRO A 675 -16.23 -13.37 25.49
CA PRO A 675 -17.39 -13.52 26.35
C PRO A 675 -18.54 -14.25 25.62
N PRO A 676 -19.30 -15.13 26.30
CA PRO A 676 -20.37 -15.89 25.65
C PRO A 676 -21.42 -14.97 25.01
N GLY A 677 -21.74 -15.22 23.74
CA GLY A 677 -22.73 -14.44 22.98
C GLY A 677 -22.16 -13.18 22.32
N GLU A 678 -20.89 -12.84 22.55
CA GLU A 678 -20.20 -11.78 21.82
C GLU A 678 -19.70 -12.29 20.45
N PRO A 679 -19.71 -11.44 19.42
CA PRO A 679 -19.14 -11.80 18.13
C PRO A 679 -17.60 -11.76 18.19
N ARG A 680 -16.95 -12.68 17.48
CA ARG A 680 -15.52 -12.53 17.18
C ARG A 680 -15.35 -11.48 16.09
N ARG A 681 -14.96 -10.27 16.52
CA ARG A 681 -14.68 -9.15 15.62
C ARG A 681 -13.42 -9.42 14.80
N PHE A 682 -13.50 -9.37 13.48
CA PHE A 682 -12.38 -9.64 12.59
C PHE A 682 -12.33 -8.57 11.50
N PHE A 683 -11.21 -7.88 11.35
CA PHE A 683 -11.15 -6.62 10.60
C PHE A 683 -10.45 -6.79 9.24
N MET A 684 -10.53 -5.73 8.44
CA MET A 684 -9.74 -5.58 7.22
C MET A 684 -8.89 -4.33 7.33
N ALA A 685 -7.61 -4.46 7.03
CA ALA A 685 -6.67 -3.35 6.96
C ALA A 685 -6.07 -3.17 5.57
N GLY A 686 -5.68 -1.93 5.27
CA GLY A 686 -4.86 -1.59 4.11
C GLY A 686 -3.38 -1.65 4.46
N GLY A 687 -2.55 -2.04 3.50
CA GLY A 687 -1.10 -1.85 3.52
C GLY A 687 -0.63 -1.72 2.07
N SER A 688 0.49 -1.04 1.81
CA SER A 688 1.03 -0.91 0.45
C SER A 688 2.01 -2.01 0.08
N ASP A 689 2.66 -2.64 1.07
CA ASP A 689 3.82 -3.51 0.88
C ASP A 689 4.87 -2.83 -0.01
N ALA A 690 5.04 -1.53 0.23
CA ALA A 690 5.98 -0.72 -0.53
C ALA A 690 7.40 -1.08 -0.10
N HIS A 691 8.21 -1.54 -1.06
CA HIS A 691 9.63 -1.86 -0.88
C HIS A 691 10.48 -0.60 -0.94
N GLY A 692 10.14 0.37 -0.11
CA GLY A 692 10.72 1.70 -0.19
C GLY A 692 10.37 2.43 -1.49
N ASP A 693 9.11 2.39 -1.93
CA ASP A 693 8.66 3.26 -3.03
C ASP A 693 7.68 4.31 -2.50
N LEU A 694 8.07 5.58 -2.62
CA LEU A 694 7.22 6.75 -2.40
C LEU A 694 6.44 7.15 -3.66
N ASN A 695 6.76 6.56 -4.82
CA ASN A 695 6.19 6.96 -6.11
C ASN A 695 5.58 5.82 -6.93
N TYR A 696 6.40 5.04 -7.62
CA TYR A 696 5.99 3.89 -8.43
C TYR A 696 6.98 2.77 -8.18
N HIS A 697 6.47 1.58 -7.92
CA HIS A 697 7.24 0.37 -7.70
C HIS A 697 7.57 -0.32 -9.03
N ARG A 698 8.64 -1.10 -9.06
CA ARG A 698 9.10 -1.82 -10.26
C ARG A 698 9.15 -3.32 -9.99
N ASP A 699 8.22 -4.09 -10.55
CA ASP A 699 8.24 -5.54 -10.31
C ASP A 699 9.41 -6.24 -11.03
N GLY A 700 10.11 -7.09 -10.27
CA GLY A 700 11.15 -8.01 -10.74
C GLY A 700 12.57 -7.46 -10.61
N TYR A 701 13.48 -8.26 -10.06
CA TYR A 701 14.85 -7.84 -9.73
C TYR A 701 15.95 -8.51 -10.59
N PHE A 702 15.61 -9.54 -11.39
CA PHE A 702 16.63 -10.53 -11.79
C PHE A 702 17.04 -10.52 -13.28
N LEU A 703 16.13 -10.24 -14.23
CA LEU A 703 16.37 -10.62 -15.63
C LEU A 703 15.80 -9.64 -16.67
N GLY A 704 15.70 -8.38 -16.27
CA GLY A 704 14.91 -7.37 -16.97
C GLY A 704 13.55 -7.29 -16.30
N THR A 705 13.22 -6.10 -15.82
CA THR A 705 11.88 -5.81 -15.32
C THR A 705 10.96 -5.79 -16.51
N ASP A 706 9.97 -6.65 -16.54
CA ASP A 706 8.89 -6.52 -17.50
C ASP A 706 7.81 -5.57 -16.97
N GLN A 707 7.87 -5.13 -15.69
CA GLN A 707 6.77 -4.41 -15.04
C GLN A 707 7.14 -3.21 -14.15
N THR A 708 6.20 -2.27 -14.05
CA THR A 708 6.18 -1.15 -13.10
C THR A 708 4.74 -0.97 -12.64
N THR A 709 4.54 -0.87 -11.33
CA THR A 709 3.25 -0.86 -10.63
C THR A 709 3.11 0.34 -9.68
N ASP A 710 1.89 0.63 -9.24
CA ASP A 710 1.55 1.75 -8.33
C ASP A 710 1.34 1.28 -6.88
N THR A 711 2.26 0.47 -6.37
CA THR A 711 2.25 -0.03 -4.97
C THR A 711 3.03 0.89 -4.01
N ALA A 712 3.15 2.18 -4.35
CA ALA A 712 3.81 3.13 -3.47
C ALA A 712 3.12 3.26 -2.11
N ILE A 713 3.92 3.66 -1.12
CA ILE A 713 3.45 3.86 0.24
C ILE A 713 2.25 4.80 0.27
N ALA A 714 1.29 4.44 1.11
CA ALA A 714 0.06 5.17 1.33
C ALA A 714 -0.80 5.37 0.07
N THR A 715 -0.67 4.51 -0.94
CA THR A 715 -1.67 4.37 -2.00
C THR A 715 -2.91 3.65 -1.43
N PRO A 716 -2.81 2.40 -0.91
CA PRO A 716 -3.77 1.85 0.04
C PRO A 716 -3.52 2.43 1.44
N ARG A 717 -4.58 2.84 2.12
CA ARG A 717 -4.51 3.47 3.44
C ARG A 717 -5.61 3.02 4.37
N ASN A 718 -5.34 3.16 5.65
CA ASN A 718 -6.31 3.09 6.72
C ASN A 718 -6.65 4.51 7.14
N LEU A 719 -7.93 4.81 7.27
CA LEU A 719 -8.44 6.03 7.86
C LEU A 719 -8.97 5.66 9.25
N VAL A 720 -8.11 5.85 10.25
CA VAL A 720 -8.27 5.42 11.65
C VAL A 720 -8.86 6.55 12.48
N GLU A 721 -9.92 6.29 13.24
CA GLU A 721 -10.43 7.21 14.24
C GLU A 721 -9.71 6.98 15.57
N ALA A 722 -8.84 7.92 15.94
CA ALA A 722 -8.19 7.92 17.24
C ALA A 722 -9.21 8.16 18.37
N LEU A 723 -8.89 7.68 19.57
CA LEU A 723 -9.75 7.80 20.74
C LEU A 723 -10.07 9.27 21.07
N PRO A 724 -11.22 9.57 21.71
CA PRO A 724 -11.47 10.89 22.24
C PRO A 724 -10.34 11.35 23.18
N ASP A 725 -9.95 12.62 23.08
CA ASP A 725 -8.89 13.25 23.90
C ASP A 725 -7.50 12.60 23.80
N SER A 726 -7.28 11.73 22.81
CA SER A 726 -5.96 11.19 22.46
C SER A 726 -5.10 12.20 21.70
N GLY A 727 -3.81 11.91 21.59
CA GLY A 727 -2.83 12.74 20.95
C GLY A 727 -2.16 13.71 21.93
N THR A 728 -0.84 13.74 21.89
CA THR A 728 -0.01 14.61 22.71
C THR A 728 0.32 15.91 21.95
N PRO A 729 -0.01 17.10 22.49
CA PRO A 729 0.42 18.35 21.89
C PRO A 729 1.94 18.48 21.87
N VAL A 730 2.51 18.74 20.69
CA VAL A 730 3.95 18.88 20.49
C VAL A 730 4.34 20.36 20.46
N ALA A 731 5.18 20.77 21.41
CA ALA A 731 5.58 22.15 21.53
C ALA A 731 6.48 22.59 20.36
N ILE A 732 6.00 23.54 19.57
CA ILE A 732 6.77 24.12 18.45
C ILE A 732 7.27 25.50 18.84
N SER A 733 8.58 25.71 18.69
CA SER A 733 9.21 26.99 18.94
C SER A 733 8.56 28.10 18.09
N GLY A 734 8.11 29.16 18.75
CA GLY A 734 7.46 30.30 18.10
C GLY A 734 5.94 30.17 17.89
N LEU A 735 5.33 29.02 18.16
CA LEU A 735 3.87 28.85 18.14
C LEU A 735 3.27 28.90 19.56
N PRO A 736 2.09 29.54 19.75
CA PRO A 736 1.36 29.48 21.00
C PRO A 736 0.79 28.07 21.25
N PRO A 737 0.57 27.64 22.51
CA PRO A 737 0.08 26.29 22.82
C PRO A 737 -1.21 25.86 22.12
N ALA A 738 -2.12 26.81 21.83
CA ALA A 738 -3.36 26.53 21.11
C ALA A 738 -3.16 26.20 19.61
N GLN A 739 -1.93 26.30 19.10
CA GLN A 739 -1.54 25.98 17.73
C GLN A 739 -0.50 24.86 17.68
N TRP A 740 -0.24 24.20 18.81
CA TRP A 740 0.65 23.05 18.81
C TRP A 740 -0.03 21.89 18.07
N PRO A 741 0.66 21.26 17.10
CA PRO A 741 0.13 20.08 16.46
C PRO A 741 0.07 18.92 17.45
N LEU A 742 -0.81 17.97 17.18
CA LEU A 742 -0.93 16.73 17.94
C LEU A 742 -0.02 15.67 17.33
N ARG A 743 0.56 14.83 18.19
CA ARG A 743 1.21 13.59 17.81
C ARG A 743 0.50 12.43 18.49
N TYR A 744 0.15 11.43 17.71
CA TYR A 744 -0.44 10.20 18.22
C TYR A 744 0.66 9.16 18.39
N ASP A 745 0.70 8.53 19.54
CA ASP A 745 1.71 7.51 19.81
C ASP A 745 1.32 6.14 19.22
N HIS A 746 2.25 5.20 19.31
CA HIS A 746 2.07 3.84 18.81
C HIS A 746 0.90 3.12 19.47
N GLY A 747 0.75 3.24 20.79
CA GLY A 747 -0.29 2.56 21.54
C GLY A 747 -1.67 3.05 21.15
N GLU A 748 -1.83 4.38 21.04
CA GLU A 748 -3.10 5.01 20.63
C GLU A 748 -3.57 4.52 19.25
N ILE A 749 -2.65 4.43 18.28
CA ILE A 749 -2.98 3.95 16.92
C ILE A 749 -3.30 2.45 16.93
N VAL A 750 -2.48 1.62 17.60
CA VAL A 750 -2.67 0.17 17.67
C VAL A 750 -3.96 -0.19 18.40
N GLU A 751 -4.31 0.52 19.47
CA GLU A 751 -5.58 0.34 20.19
C GLU A 751 -6.79 0.67 19.30
N ALA A 752 -6.73 1.74 18.50
CA ALA A 752 -7.80 2.09 17.55
C ALA A 752 -7.95 1.03 16.43
N LEU A 753 -6.83 0.48 15.94
CA LEU A 753 -6.83 -0.65 15.00
C LEU A 753 -7.42 -1.91 15.64
N ALA A 754 -7.05 -2.23 16.88
CA ALA A 754 -7.58 -3.38 17.62
C ALA A 754 -9.07 -3.22 17.97
N ALA A 755 -9.56 -1.99 18.10
CA ALA A 755 -10.97 -1.69 18.30
C ALA A 755 -11.80 -1.83 17.00
N GLY A 756 -11.16 -1.80 15.82
CA GLY A 756 -11.83 -1.81 14.53
C GLY A 756 -12.35 -0.44 14.08
N SER A 757 -11.93 0.64 14.75
CA SER A 757 -12.41 2.01 14.52
C SER A 757 -11.73 2.67 13.31
N PHE A 758 -11.77 2.00 12.17
CA PHE A 758 -11.12 2.48 10.94
C PHE A 758 -11.77 1.95 9.67
N SER A 759 -11.49 2.62 8.55
CA SER A 759 -11.86 2.21 7.20
C SER A 759 -10.62 2.05 6.33
N VAL A 760 -10.72 1.26 5.26
CA VAL A 760 -9.65 1.09 4.28
C VAL A 760 -10.03 1.83 3.01
N THR A 761 -9.08 2.54 2.40
CA THR A 761 -9.32 3.38 1.24
C THR A 761 -8.06 3.62 0.42
N ASP A 762 -8.22 3.75 -0.89
CA ASP A 762 -7.19 4.28 -1.80
C ASP A 762 -7.55 5.67 -2.34
N GLY A 763 -8.55 6.34 -1.76
CA GLY A 763 -8.97 7.68 -2.15
C GLY A 763 -10.03 8.28 -1.22
N ALA A 764 -11.30 7.92 -1.42
CA ALA A 764 -12.41 8.51 -0.67
C ALA A 764 -12.45 8.07 0.81
N ALA A 765 -12.79 8.97 1.72
CA ALA A 765 -13.12 8.62 3.10
C ALA A 765 -14.56 8.07 3.19
N LEU A 766 -14.75 7.05 4.01
CA LEU A 766 -16.06 6.44 4.27
C LEU A 766 -16.20 6.04 5.74
N ARG A 767 -17.32 6.40 6.38
CA ARG A 767 -17.71 5.86 7.69
C ARG A 767 -19.20 5.57 7.76
N ILE A 768 -19.57 4.66 8.66
CA ILE A 768 -20.94 4.29 8.97
C ILE A 768 -21.13 4.27 10.48
N VAL A 769 -22.27 4.78 10.93
CA VAL A 769 -22.70 4.74 12.34
C VAL A 769 -24.19 4.39 12.45
N VAL A 770 -24.64 4.03 13.65
CA VAL A 770 -26.06 3.92 14.00
C VAL A 770 -26.52 5.19 14.73
N ASP A 771 -27.50 5.90 14.17
CA ASP A 771 -28.10 7.13 14.71
C ASP A 771 -29.04 6.81 15.88
N GLU A 772 -28.45 6.45 17.01
CA GLU A 772 -29.17 5.98 18.20
C GLU A 772 -30.09 7.04 18.79
N ASN A 773 -29.71 8.31 18.65
CA ASN A 773 -30.46 9.42 19.19
C ASN A 773 -31.50 9.99 18.19
N GLY A 774 -31.47 9.55 16.92
CA GLY A 774 -32.39 9.94 15.86
C GLY A 774 -32.28 11.41 15.45
N ASN A 775 -31.11 12.03 15.63
CA ASN A 775 -30.89 13.44 15.35
C ASN A 775 -30.41 13.69 13.90
N GLY A 776 -30.11 12.63 13.14
CA GLY A 776 -29.63 12.71 11.75
C GLY A 776 -28.24 13.31 11.58
N SER A 777 -27.42 13.35 12.64
CA SER A 777 -26.08 13.94 12.68
C SER A 777 -25.12 13.00 13.41
N ILE A 778 -24.00 12.67 12.76
CA ILE A 778 -23.01 11.77 13.37
C ILE A 778 -22.31 12.46 14.56
N ASP A 779 -22.49 11.92 15.76
CA ASP A 779 -21.85 12.39 16.99
C ASP A 779 -21.36 11.26 17.91
N ALA A 780 -20.84 11.60 19.10
CA ALA A 780 -20.23 10.63 20.02
C ALA A 780 -21.23 9.67 20.69
N SER A 781 -22.54 9.87 20.50
CA SER A 781 -23.57 8.95 20.98
C SER A 781 -23.98 7.91 19.92
N ASP A 782 -23.46 8.02 18.71
CA ASP A 782 -23.76 7.11 17.60
C ASP A 782 -22.70 6.00 17.52
N PRO A 783 -23.09 4.73 17.76
CA PRO A 783 -22.19 3.60 17.67
C PRO A 783 -21.60 3.43 16.29
N GLY A 784 -20.28 3.32 16.24
CA GLY A 784 -19.51 3.35 14.99
C GLY A 784 -18.83 2.04 14.61
N LEU A 785 -17.80 2.17 13.77
CA LEU A 785 -17.00 1.07 13.23
C LEU A 785 -16.38 0.22 14.35
N GLY A 786 -16.54 -1.10 14.28
CA GLY A 786 -15.96 -2.04 15.23
C GLY A 786 -16.77 -2.26 16.52
N GLU A 787 -17.84 -1.49 16.74
CA GLU A 787 -18.70 -1.60 17.92
C GLU A 787 -19.73 -2.73 17.81
N VAL A 788 -20.16 -3.23 18.97
CA VAL A 788 -21.18 -4.28 19.12
C VAL A 788 -22.43 -3.71 19.76
N LEU A 789 -23.57 -3.92 19.11
CA LEU A 789 -24.89 -3.45 19.55
C LEU A 789 -25.75 -4.63 19.98
N HIS A 790 -26.20 -4.60 21.24
CA HIS A 790 -27.21 -5.54 21.73
C HIS A 790 -28.60 -4.93 21.55
N ARG A 791 -29.50 -5.66 20.89
CA ARG A 791 -30.85 -5.16 20.54
C ARG A 791 -31.90 -6.20 20.85
N ALA A 792 -33.03 -5.78 21.41
CA ALA A 792 -34.17 -6.68 21.51
C ALA A 792 -34.56 -7.19 20.10
N PRO A 793 -35.05 -8.43 19.94
CA PRO A 793 -35.51 -8.94 18.64
C PRO A 793 -36.61 -8.08 17.99
N THR A 794 -37.29 -7.24 18.77
CA THR A 794 -38.28 -6.26 18.29
C THR A 794 -37.66 -4.99 17.71
N GLU A 795 -36.40 -4.68 18.03
CA GLU A 795 -35.67 -3.44 17.74
C GLU A 795 -34.57 -3.62 16.68
N LEU A 796 -34.74 -4.60 15.79
CA LEU A 796 -33.80 -4.90 14.71
C LEU A 796 -33.97 -3.99 13.47
N THR A 797 -34.54 -2.81 13.65
CA THR A 797 -34.62 -1.77 12.62
C THR A 797 -33.64 -0.67 12.99
N LEU A 798 -32.60 -0.48 12.18
CA LEU A 798 -31.50 0.41 12.50
C LEU A 798 -31.55 1.69 11.66
N PRO A 799 -31.52 2.86 12.29
CA PRO A 799 -31.23 4.11 11.59
C PRO A 799 -29.72 4.22 11.37
N LEU A 800 -29.26 4.08 10.13
CA LEU A 800 -27.85 4.19 9.76
C LEU A 800 -27.57 5.58 9.19
N LEU A 801 -26.42 6.16 9.55
CA LEU A 801 -25.84 7.31 8.86
C LEU A 801 -24.56 6.87 8.18
N VAL A 802 -24.46 7.12 6.88
CA VAL A 802 -23.26 6.86 6.08
C VAL A 802 -22.71 8.17 5.56
N GLU A 803 -21.51 8.51 6.00
CA GLU A 803 -20.81 9.73 5.57
C GLU A 803 -19.64 9.37 4.67
N TRP A 804 -19.48 10.15 3.59
CA TRP A 804 -18.35 10.03 2.69
C TRP A 804 -17.75 11.40 2.36
N LYS A 805 -16.46 11.39 2.03
CA LYS A 805 -15.73 12.53 1.47
C LYS A 805 -14.75 12.05 0.40
N SER A 806 -14.53 12.85 -0.63
CA SER A 806 -13.61 12.61 -1.73
C SER A 806 -13.10 13.95 -2.24
N THR A 807 -12.15 13.92 -3.17
CA THR A 807 -11.53 15.12 -3.76
C THR A 807 -11.58 15.01 -5.29
N PRO A 808 -11.36 16.11 -6.04
CA PRO A 808 -11.23 16.06 -7.50
C PRO A 808 -10.17 15.06 -7.99
N GLU A 809 -9.11 14.86 -7.20
CA GLU A 809 -8.05 13.88 -7.47
C GLU A 809 -8.56 12.43 -7.50
N PHE A 810 -9.49 12.07 -6.60
CA PHE A 810 -10.05 10.71 -6.51
C PHE A 810 -11.38 10.54 -7.25
N GLY A 811 -11.96 11.65 -7.72
CA GLY A 811 -13.29 11.70 -8.33
C GLY A 811 -14.42 11.66 -7.29
N GLY A 812 -15.60 12.16 -7.67
CA GLY A 812 -16.78 12.12 -6.80
C GLY A 812 -17.20 10.69 -6.49
N VAL A 813 -17.79 10.46 -5.32
CA VAL A 813 -18.33 9.13 -4.97
C VAL A 813 -19.50 8.82 -5.90
N ALA A 814 -19.37 7.74 -6.68
CA ALA A 814 -20.38 7.31 -7.64
C ALA A 814 -21.49 6.51 -6.94
N ARG A 815 -21.09 5.65 -6.01
CA ARG A 815 -21.99 4.70 -5.38
C ARG A 815 -21.47 4.29 -4.01
N ILE A 816 -22.41 4.09 -3.09
CA ILE A 816 -22.19 3.44 -1.82
C ILE A 816 -23.10 2.21 -1.74
N GLU A 817 -22.55 1.11 -1.27
CA GLU A 817 -23.19 -0.18 -1.13
C GLU A 817 -23.09 -0.64 0.33
N LEU A 818 -24.17 -1.21 0.85
CA LEU A 818 -24.21 -1.84 2.16
C LEU A 818 -24.15 -3.35 2.00
N TYR A 819 -23.42 -3.99 2.91
CA TYR A 819 -23.34 -5.44 3.01
C TYR A 819 -23.85 -5.85 4.38
N VAL A 820 -24.72 -6.86 4.41
CA VAL A 820 -25.33 -7.37 5.64
C VAL A 820 -25.04 -8.86 5.75
N GLY A 821 -24.22 -9.24 6.71
CA GLY A 821 -24.06 -10.64 7.08
C GLY A 821 -25.03 -11.05 8.16
N THR A 822 -25.45 -12.31 8.12
CA THR A 822 -26.38 -12.92 9.06
C THR A 822 -26.00 -14.40 9.26
N GLU A 823 -26.17 -14.91 10.48
CA GLU A 823 -25.80 -16.28 10.85
C GLU A 823 -26.82 -16.88 11.84
N SER A 824 -27.04 -18.19 11.77
CA SER A 824 -27.88 -18.98 12.67
C SER A 824 -27.42 -20.45 12.65
N GLY A 825 -26.79 -20.94 13.71
CA GLY A 825 -26.41 -22.36 13.85
C GLY A 825 -25.56 -22.90 12.69
N ALA A 826 -24.44 -22.24 12.39
CA ALA A 826 -23.51 -22.51 11.27
C ALA A 826 -24.11 -22.37 9.85
N GLN A 827 -25.32 -21.83 9.74
CA GLN A 827 -25.92 -21.44 8.48
C GLN A 827 -26.06 -19.93 8.43
N GLY A 828 -25.58 -19.32 7.35
CA GLY A 828 -25.67 -17.88 7.20
C GLY A 828 -25.50 -17.45 5.77
N ARG A 829 -25.65 -16.15 5.58
CA ARG A 829 -25.63 -15.50 4.27
C ARG A 829 -25.02 -14.12 4.40
N THR A 830 -24.39 -13.68 3.33
CA THR A 830 -24.00 -12.29 3.16
C THR A 830 -24.85 -11.71 2.04
N TYR A 831 -25.55 -10.62 2.36
CA TYR A 831 -26.39 -9.91 1.43
C TYR A 831 -25.64 -8.71 0.83
N GLY A 832 -25.78 -8.54 -0.48
CA GLY A 832 -25.23 -7.43 -1.23
C GLY A 832 -26.17 -6.98 -2.35
N PRO A 833 -26.08 -5.73 -2.82
CA PRO A 833 -26.93 -5.24 -3.89
C PRO A 833 -26.58 -5.90 -5.24
N TYR A 834 -27.48 -5.80 -6.22
CA TYR A 834 -27.15 -6.23 -7.60
C TYR A 834 -25.90 -5.50 -8.11
N ARG A 835 -25.01 -6.23 -8.81
CA ARG A 835 -23.74 -5.70 -9.35
C ARG A 835 -22.91 -4.94 -8.32
N HIS A 836 -22.61 -5.59 -7.20
CA HIS A 836 -21.87 -5.01 -6.09
C HIS A 836 -20.34 -5.16 -6.24
N GLY A 837 -19.60 -4.49 -5.35
CA GLY A 837 -18.18 -4.68 -5.09
C GLY A 837 -17.24 -4.10 -6.15
N PRO A 838 -15.94 -4.42 -6.06
CA PRO A 838 -14.96 -4.10 -7.09
C PRO A 838 -15.36 -4.73 -8.42
N ARG A 839 -15.34 -3.93 -9.49
CA ARG A 839 -15.76 -4.37 -10.83
C ARG A 839 -14.75 -3.99 -11.88
N SER A 840 -14.67 -4.82 -12.91
CA SER A 840 -13.93 -4.56 -14.13
C SER A 840 -14.72 -5.09 -15.32
N PRO A 841 -14.36 -4.76 -16.58
CA PRO A 841 -14.92 -5.43 -17.75
C PRO A 841 -14.79 -6.97 -17.71
N PHE A 842 -13.90 -7.52 -16.89
CA PHE A 842 -13.61 -8.95 -16.76
C PHE A 842 -14.15 -9.57 -15.47
N THR A 843 -14.59 -8.76 -14.51
CA THR A 843 -15.10 -9.21 -13.22
C THR A 843 -16.59 -8.86 -13.14
N SER A 844 -17.46 -9.81 -13.48
CA SER A 844 -18.87 -9.75 -13.08
C SER A 844 -18.99 -10.19 -11.62
N ALA A 845 -19.58 -9.33 -10.79
CA ALA A 845 -19.91 -9.63 -9.41
C ALA A 845 -21.39 -9.32 -9.20
N GLY A 846 -22.04 -10.07 -8.31
CA GLY A 846 -23.43 -9.87 -7.96
C GLY A 846 -24.43 -10.07 -9.10
N LEU A 847 -24.20 -11.02 -10.02
CA LEU A 847 -25.20 -11.38 -11.05
C LEU A 847 -26.15 -12.47 -10.54
N PRO A 848 -27.47 -12.34 -10.73
CA PRO A 848 -28.42 -13.34 -10.25
C PRO A 848 -28.26 -14.69 -10.96
N LEU A 849 -28.27 -15.79 -10.20
CA LEU A 849 -28.22 -17.15 -10.75
C LEU A 849 -29.61 -17.69 -11.16
N GLY A 850 -30.68 -16.90 -10.99
CA GLY A 850 -32.05 -17.29 -11.32
C GLY A 850 -32.68 -18.27 -10.32
N SER A 851 -32.00 -18.55 -9.20
CA SER A 851 -32.55 -19.33 -8.09
C SER A 851 -33.03 -18.36 -7.00
N ALA A 852 -34.33 -18.13 -6.99
CA ALA A 852 -35.00 -17.31 -5.99
C ALA A 852 -35.95 -18.17 -5.15
N TYR A 853 -36.09 -17.82 -3.88
CA TYR A 853 -37.18 -18.29 -3.04
C TYR A 853 -37.96 -17.10 -2.47
N VAL A 854 -39.15 -17.37 -1.94
CA VAL A 854 -39.99 -16.36 -1.29
C VAL A 854 -40.11 -16.73 0.17
N ASP A 855 -39.79 -15.79 1.07
CA ASP A 855 -39.87 -16.00 2.52
C ASP A 855 -41.31 -15.97 3.05
N ALA A 856 -41.51 -16.28 4.33
CA ALA A 856 -42.82 -16.26 4.98
C ALA A 856 -43.54 -14.89 4.91
N SER A 857 -42.81 -13.79 4.70
CA SER A 857 -43.37 -12.44 4.56
C SER A 857 -43.72 -12.08 3.12
N GLY A 858 -43.39 -12.96 2.15
CA GLY A 858 -43.65 -12.75 0.73
C GLY A 858 -42.51 -12.07 -0.02
N ARG A 859 -41.34 -11.82 0.60
CA ARG A 859 -40.19 -11.18 -0.05
C ARG A 859 -39.38 -12.19 -0.84
N SER A 860 -38.92 -11.80 -2.02
CA SER A 860 -38.03 -12.65 -2.81
C SER A 860 -36.57 -12.53 -2.35
N HIS A 861 -35.90 -13.66 -2.20
CA HIS A 861 -34.47 -13.78 -1.95
C HIS A 861 -33.83 -14.53 -3.11
N GLU A 862 -32.71 -14.05 -3.63
CA GLU A 862 -32.03 -14.65 -4.77
C GLU A 862 -30.53 -14.74 -4.54
N ILE A 863 -29.94 -15.86 -4.92
CA ILE A 863 -28.49 -16.07 -4.85
C ILE A 863 -27.80 -15.49 -6.09
N LEU A 864 -26.66 -14.86 -5.86
CA LEU A 864 -25.80 -14.26 -6.87
C LEU A 864 -24.67 -15.22 -7.28
N ASP A 865 -24.02 -14.95 -8.40
CA ASP A 865 -22.97 -15.78 -9.02
C ASP A 865 -21.70 -15.93 -8.17
N ASP A 866 -21.49 -15.03 -7.23
CA ASP A 866 -20.45 -15.04 -6.21
C ASP A 866 -20.93 -15.47 -4.82
N ARG A 867 -22.09 -16.14 -4.76
CA ARG A 867 -22.71 -16.71 -3.55
C ARG A 867 -23.18 -15.69 -2.51
N TYR A 868 -23.18 -14.41 -2.84
CA TYR A 868 -23.94 -13.42 -2.09
C TYR A 868 -25.43 -13.62 -2.32
N TRP A 869 -26.23 -13.00 -1.47
CA TRP A 869 -27.68 -12.99 -1.58
C TRP A 869 -28.16 -11.58 -1.88
N ARG A 870 -29.24 -11.48 -2.62
CA ARG A 870 -30.04 -10.26 -2.70
C ARG A 870 -31.42 -10.52 -2.14
N VAL A 871 -31.97 -9.52 -1.48
CA VAL A 871 -33.37 -9.47 -1.08
C VAL A 871 -34.08 -8.45 -1.98
N GLU A 872 -35.36 -8.66 -2.23
CA GLU A 872 -36.22 -7.70 -2.92
C GLU A 872 -36.09 -6.31 -2.30
N GLU A 873 -35.79 -5.32 -3.14
CA GLU A 873 -35.51 -3.96 -2.68
C GLU A 873 -36.79 -3.24 -2.26
N THR A 874 -36.77 -2.75 -1.01
CA THR A 874 -37.77 -1.89 -0.39
C THR A 874 -37.03 -0.73 0.30
N PRO A 875 -37.71 0.32 0.76
CA PRO A 875 -37.03 1.40 1.49
C PRO A 875 -36.22 0.94 2.71
N THR A 876 -36.61 -0.18 3.34
CA THR A 876 -35.92 -0.72 4.53
C THR A 876 -34.98 -1.89 4.23
N THR A 877 -34.87 -2.29 2.96
CA THR A 877 -33.96 -3.36 2.50
C THR A 877 -33.04 -2.88 1.38
N THR A 878 -33.06 -1.58 1.07
CA THR A 878 -32.19 -1.02 0.04
C THR A 878 -30.74 -1.05 0.55
N LEU A 879 -29.91 -1.78 -0.18
CA LEU A 879 -28.48 -1.91 0.09
C LEU A 879 -27.64 -0.98 -0.80
N ARG A 880 -28.29 -0.06 -1.50
CA ARG A 880 -27.64 0.91 -2.39
C ARG A 880 -28.01 2.32 -1.97
N ILE A 881 -27.00 3.12 -1.67
CA ILE A 881 -27.15 4.53 -1.38
C ILE A 881 -26.71 5.30 -2.62
N PRO A 882 -27.62 6.04 -3.28
CA PRO A 882 -27.24 6.93 -4.37
C PRO A 882 -26.43 8.09 -3.76
N ALA A 883 -25.18 8.28 -4.19
CA ALA A 883 -24.38 9.39 -3.68
C ALA A 883 -25.04 10.76 -4.01
N GLY A 884 -25.71 10.87 -5.16
CA GLY A 884 -26.49 12.06 -5.54
C GLY A 884 -27.80 12.26 -4.75
N ALA A 885 -28.19 11.32 -3.88
CA ALA A 885 -29.34 11.46 -3.00
C ALA A 885 -28.99 12.09 -1.63
N ALA A 886 -27.73 12.46 -1.42
CA ALA A 886 -27.34 13.25 -0.25
C ALA A 886 -28.24 14.48 -0.16
N GLY A 887 -29.06 14.55 0.89
CA GLY A 887 -29.67 15.82 1.27
C GLY A 887 -28.53 16.80 1.56
N PRO A 888 -28.60 18.06 1.10
CA PRO A 888 -27.60 19.04 1.53
C PRO A 888 -27.60 19.04 3.06
N ALA A 889 -26.44 18.76 3.66
CA ALA A 889 -26.22 18.99 5.08
C ALA A 889 -26.75 20.40 5.39
N VAL A 890 -27.58 20.49 6.43
CA VAL A 890 -28.47 21.62 6.68
C VAL A 890 -27.69 22.92 6.85
N ASP A 891 -27.41 23.62 5.75
CA ASP A 891 -27.10 25.04 5.70
C ASP A 891 -27.66 25.60 4.38
N ARG A 892 -28.76 26.36 4.51
CA ARG A 892 -29.43 27.02 3.39
C ARG A 892 -28.49 28.01 2.71
N CYS A 893 -28.00 27.68 1.53
CA CYS A 893 -27.41 28.66 0.61
C CYS A 893 -28.46 29.12 -0.40
N ASP A 894 -28.93 30.37 -0.26
CA ASP A 894 -29.74 31.06 -1.27
C ASP A 894 -28.84 31.44 -2.46
N ALA A 895 -28.75 30.60 -3.50
CA ALA A 895 -28.08 30.95 -4.74
C ALA A 895 -29.01 31.75 -5.67
N GLN A 896 -28.62 32.98 -6.02
CA GLN A 896 -29.29 33.77 -7.06
C GLN A 896 -28.58 33.59 -8.40
N VAL A 897 -29.25 32.94 -9.36
CA VAL A 897 -28.73 32.82 -10.74
C VAL A 897 -29.26 33.99 -11.59
N ARG A 898 -28.36 34.74 -12.24
CA ARG A 898 -28.69 35.75 -13.25
C ARG A 898 -28.56 35.13 -14.65
N TYR A 899 -29.62 35.23 -15.44
CA TYR A 899 -29.57 34.96 -16.87
C TYR A 899 -29.69 36.29 -17.63
N CYS A 900 -28.77 36.53 -18.57
CA CYS A 900 -28.93 37.56 -19.59
C CYS A 900 -28.93 36.82 -20.94
N VAL A 901 -30.00 37.00 -21.72
CA VAL A 901 -30.20 36.32 -23.00
C VAL A 901 -29.73 37.27 -24.10
N GLU A 902 -28.76 36.86 -24.92
CA GLU A 902 -28.50 37.48 -26.22
C GLU A 902 -29.37 36.77 -27.26
N GLU A 903 -30.30 37.47 -27.90
CA GLU A 903 -31.05 36.91 -29.02
C GLU A 903 -30.16 36.84 -30.27
N PRO A 904 -30.18 35.74 -31.03
CA PRO A 904 -29.52 35.66 -32.33
C PRO A 904 -30.33 36.45 -33.37
N GLY A 905 -29.74 37.50 -33.91
CA GLY A 905 -30.36 38.37 -34.90
C GLY A 905 -30.36 37.77 -36.31
N ASP A 906 -31.55 37.52 -36.85
CA ASP A 906 -31.79 37.44 -38.29
C ASP A 906 -32.38 38.77 -38.81
N GLU A 907 -31.75 39.28 -39.86
CA GLU A 907 -32.14 40.32 -40.83
C GLU A 907 -33.01 41.53 -40.38
N ILE A 908 -32.40 42.72 -40.36
CA ILE A 908 -33.09 44.02 -40.43
C ILE A 908 -32.60 44.77 -41.69
N PRO A 909 -33.48 45.23 -42.59
CA PRO A 909 -33.17 46.28 -43.55
C PRO A 909 -33.28 47.67 -42.89
N GLU A 910 -32.35 48.54 -43.29
CA GLU A 910 -32.24 49.96 -42.96
C GLU A 910 -33.59 50.70 -42.90
N ASP A 911 -33.92 51.37 -41.79
CA ASP A 911 -33.96 52.84 -41.70
C ASP A 911 -34.48 53.33 -40.33
N ASN A 912 -34.03 54.52 -39.94
CA ASN A 912 -34.42 55.36 -38.79
C ASN A 912 -33.73 55.13 -37.43
N GLY A 913 -32.84 56.08 -37.13
CA GLY A 913 -32.13 56.20 -35.87
C GLY A 913 -33.03 56.43 -34.66
N GLY A 914 -32.81 55.60 -33.66
CA GLY A 914 -33.19 55.80 -32.27
C GLY A 914 -32.37 54.83 -31.43
N THR A 915 -31.52 55.34 -30.54
CA THR A 915 -30.77 54.55 -29.56
C THR A 915 -31.72 53.94 -28.53
N PRO A 916 -31.75 52.60 -28.33
CA PRO A 916 -32.36 52.00 -27.17
C PRO A 916 -31.28 51.52 -26.19
N ASP A 917 -31.20 52.15 -25.03
CA ASP A 917 -30.69 51.50 -23.81
C ASP A 917 -31.62 50.33 -23.47
N GLY A 918 -31.10 49.10 -23.42
CA GLY A 918 -31.97 47.92 -23.33
C GLY A 918 -31.31 46.62 -22.86
N ASN A 919 -30.45 46.64 -21.85
CA ASN A 919 -30.08 45.43 -21.11
C ASN A 919 -30.96 45.29 -19.86
N SER A 920 -32.16 44.71 -20.00
CA SER A 920 -32.96 44.26 -18.86
C SER A 920 -32.58 42.82 -18.49
N CYS A 921 -31.67 42.64 -17.52
CA CYS A 921 -31.48 41.34 -16.87
C CYS A 921 -32.54 41.21 -15.75
N TYR A 922 -33.31 40.13 -15.77
CA TYR A 922 -34.31 39.84 -14.73
C TYR A 922 -33.69 38.90 -13.68
N THR A 923 -33.82 39.26 -12.41
CA THR A 923 -33.48 38.36 -11.29
C THR A 923 -34.77 37.64 -10.90
N LYS A 924 -34.86 36.33 -11.17
CA LYS A 924 -35.98 35.51 -10.72
C LYS A 924 -35.44 34.59 -9.62
N THR A 925 -35.96 34.75 -8.41
CA THR A 925 -35.77 33.74 -7.37
C THR A 925 -36.67 32.58 -7.77
N ILE A 926 -36.08 31.43 -8.11
CA ILE A 926 -36.82 30.21 -8.39
C ILE A 926 -36.51 29.28 -7.22
N GLU A 927 -37.52 28.95 -6.42
CA GLU A 927 -37.46 27.74 -5.59
C GLU A 927 -37.51 26.56 -6.56
N VAL A 928 -36.34 26.00 -6.87
CA VAL A 928 -36.26 24.75 -7.62
C VAL A 928 -36.25 23.61 -6.62
N ALA A 929 -37.40 22.98 -6.42
CA ALA A 929 -37.43 21.61 -5.92
C ALA A 929 -36.94 20.72 -7.07
N CYS A 930 -35.68 20.31 -7.06
CA CYS A 930 -35.18 19.26 -7.94
C CYS A 930 -35.78 17.91 -7.51
N SER A 931 -37.00 17.64 -7.95
CA SER A 931 -37.59 16.31 -7.94
C SER A 931 -37.95 15.92 -9.37
N LEU A 932 -36.97 15.42 -10.12
CA LEU A 932 -37.24 14.62 -11.33
C LEU A 932 -37.57 13.21 -10.83
N CYS A 933 -38.85 12.84 -10.87
CA CYS A 933 -39.27 11.46 -10.58
C CYS A 933 -38.78 10.53 -11.70
N PRO A 934 -38.21 9.36 -11.37
CA PRO A 934 -37.94 8.32 -12.36
C PRO A 934 -39.23 7.63 -12.81
N ALA A 935 -39.30 7.25 -14.08
CA ALA A 935 -40.28 6.31 -14.60
C ALA A 935 -39.59 4.95 -14.81
N LEU A 936 -40.18 3.90 -14.23
CA LEU A 936 -39.77 2.52 -14.47
C LEU A 936 -40.35 2.04 -15.79
N ASP A 937 -39.58 1.26 -16.54
CA ASP A 937 -40.12 0.53 -17.68
C ASP A 937 -40.86 -0.75 -17.24
N ASN A 938 -41.29 -1.55 -18.22
CA ASN A 938 -42.05 -2.77 -17.95
C ASN A 938 -41.19 -3.92 -17.35
N GLU A 939 -39.88 -3.74 -17.24
CA GLU A 939 -38.94 -4.68 -16.60
C GLU A 939 -38.43 -4.16 -15.25
N GLY A 940 -38.86 -2.96 -14.83
CA GLY A 940 -38.43 -2.34 -13.58
C GLY A 940 -37.09 -1.62 -13.68
N GLU A 941 -36.61 -1.28 -14.87
CA GLU A 941 -35.41 -0.45 -15.05
C GLU A 941 -35.75 1.05 -15.10
N LEU A 942 -34.85 1.84 -14.50
CA LEU A 942 -34.85 3.30 -14.50
C LEU A 942 -34.53 3.84 -15.89
N ILE A 943 -35.50 4.42 -16.60
CA ILE A 943 -35.23 5.13 -17.86
C ILE A 943 -35.07 6.63 -17.58
N TYR A 944 -33.92 7.17 -17.96
CA TYR A 944 -33.68 8.62 -18.02
C TYR A 944 -33.76 9.11 -19.46
N CYS A 945 -34.44 10.23 -19.70
CA CYS A 945 -34.55 10.83 -21.02
C CYS A 945 -33.46 11.90 -21.24
N ASP A 946 -32.51 11.63 -22.14
CA ASP A 946 -31.65 12.65 -22.76
C ASP A 946 -32.34 13.22 -24.02
N PRO A 947 -32.42 14.55 -24.21
CA PRO A 947 -32.89 15.17 -25.46
C PRO A 947 -32.07 14.85 -26.73
N ASN A 948 -30.89 14.24 -26.65
CA ASN A 948 -29.99 14.02 -27.80
C ASN A 948 -29.93 12.60 -28.39
N GLY A 949 -30.71 11.63 -27.89
CA GLY A 949 -30.88 10.32 -28.53
C GLY A 949 -30.50 9.12 -27.65
N LEU A 950 -31.07 7.96 -27.99
CA LEU A 950 -31.01 6.70 -27.26
C LEU A 950 -29.58 6.26 -26.90
N THR A 951 -29.26 6.28 -25.59
CA THR A 951 -28.13 5.55 -25.00
C THR A 951 -28.46 4.06 -24.88
N TRP A 952 -27.44 3.21 -24.83
CA TRP A 952 -27.61 1.76 -24.67
C TRP A 952 -28.22 1.42 -23.29
N PRO A 953 -29.05 0.37 -23.17
CA PRO A 953 -29.47 -0.12 -21.86
C PRO A 953 -28.23 -0.63 -21.12
N GLY A 954 -27.81 0.09 -20.08
CA GLY A 954 -26.61 -0.21 -19.29
C GLY A 954 -25.72 0.99 -18.94
N GLU A 955 -25.93 2.16 -19.55
CA GLU A 955 -25.22 3.40 -19.20
C GLU A 955 -26.21 4.39 -18.58
N GLU A 956 -26.20 4.50 -17.25
CA GLU A 956 -26.92 5.56 -16.53
C GLU A 956 -26.38 6.94 -16.96
N PRO A 957 -27.23 7.98 -17.11
CA PRO A 957 -26.76 9.29 -17.54
C PRO A 957 -25.80 9.89 -16.52
N GLU A 958 -24.57 10.12 -16.95
CA GLU A 958 -23.52 10.83 -16.23
C GLU A 958 -23.88 12.33 -16.13
N ALA A 959 -24.74 12.72 -15.19
CA ALA A 959 -24.72 14.10 -14.74
C ALA A 959 -23.41 14.31 -13.97
N PRO A 960 -22.66 15.40 -14.20
CA PRO A 960 -21.52 15.74 -13.35
C PRO A 960 -22.09 16.21 -12.01
N ILE A 961 -22.21 15.27 -11.06
CA ILE A 961 -22.69 15.58 -9.72
C ILE A 961 -21.46 15.79 -8.83
N ASP A 962 -21.44 16.93 -8.15
CA ASP A 962 -20.49 17.30 -7.07
C ASP A 962 -20.64 16.36 -5.84
N ASN A 963 -20.53 15.04 -6.03
CA ASN A 963 -20.66 14.01 -4.98
C ASN A 963 -19.34 13.84 -4.20
N PHE A 964 -18.64 14.93 -3.94
CA PHE A 964 -17.38 14.90 -3.20
C PHE A 964 -17.59 14.78 -1.69
N ALA A 965 -18.77 15.08 -1.17
CA ALA A 965 -19.09 14.82 0.24
C ALA A 965 -20.59 14.64 0.43
N GLY A 966 -20.98 13.88 1.45
CA GLY A 966 -22.38 13.74 1.82
C GLY A 966 -22.59 12.86 3.04
N VAL A 967 -23.78 12.98 3.62
CA VAL A 967 -24.31 12.06 4.63
C VAL A 967 -25.63 11.53 4.10
N ALA A 968 -25.81 10.22 4.14
CA ALA A 968 -27.07 9.57 3.82
C ALA A 968 -27.63 8.86 5.05
N ALA A 969 -28.91 9.11 5.33
CA ALA A 969 -29.66 8.35 6.31
C ALA A 969 -30.36 7.16 5.63
N VAL A 970 -30.17 5.96 6.18
CA VAL A 970 -30.78 4.73 5.69
C VAL A 970 -31.41 4.00 6.86
N THR A 971 -32.67 3.62 6.76
CA THR A 971 -33.28 2.72 7.74
C THR A 971 -33.16 1.29 7.23
N LEU A 972 -32.57 0.39 8.01
CA LEU A 972 -32.36 -1.00 7.63
C LEU A 972 -33.15 -1.92 8.56
N ASP A 973 -34.07 -2.72 8.02
CA ASP A 973 -34.77 -3.76 8.78
C ASP A 973 -33.98 -5.07 8.71
N LEU A 974 -33.24 -5.40 9.77
CA LEU A 974 -32.38 -6.58 9.78
C LEU A 974 -33.16 -7.89 9.70
N LYS A 975 -34.46 -7.89 10.03
CA LYS A 975 -35.34 -9.07 9.88
C LYS A 975 -35.58 -9.43 8.42
N ALA A 976 -35.17 -8.59 7.49
CA ALA A 976 -35.20 -8.89 6.07
C ALA A 976 -34.06 -9.76 5.57
N PHE A 977 -33.03 -9.97 6.38
CA PHE A 977 -31.82 -10.69 5.99
C PHE A 977 -31.77 -12.01 6.74
N GLU A 978 -32.39 -13.03 6.16
CA GLU A 978 -32.54 -14.35 6.78
C GLU A 978 -31.25 -15.18 6.62
N PRO A 979 -30.71 -15.80 7.68
CA PRO A 979 -29.51 -16.64 7.60
C PRO A 979 -29.76 -17.96 6.86
N ILE A 980 -30.98 -18.49 7.00
CA ILE A 980 -31.55 -19.60 6.24
C ILE A 980 -33.02 -19.26 6.00
N GLN A 981 -33.61 -19.86 4.96
CA GLN A 981 -35.04 -19.72 4.68
C GLN A 981 -35.90 -19.89 5.94
N ASP A 982 -36.65 -18.83 6.27
CA ASP A 982 -37.56 -18.73 7.42
C ASP A 982 -36.89 -18.85 8.81
N GLY A 983 -35.56 -18.68 8.89
CA GLY A 983 -34.78 -18.67 10.14
C GLY A 983 -34.57 -17.27 10.71
N SER A 984 -34.46 -17.16 12.04
CA SER A 984 -34.00 -15.92 12.71
C SER A 984 -32.49 -15.91 12.85
N ALA A 985 -31.86 -14.76 12.67
CA ALA A 985 -30.43 -14.61 12.91
C ALA A 985 -30.08 -14.60 14.41
N GLU A 986 -28.95 -15.20 14.75
CA GLU A 986 -28.27 -15.09 16.04
C GLU A 986 -27.42 -13.82 16.12
N GLY A 987 -27.09 -13.22 14.99
CA GLY A 987 -26.31 -12.00 14.91
C GLY A 987 -26.23 -11.45 13.49
N TYR A 988 -25.81 -10.19 13.39
CA TYR A 988 -25.63 -9.48 12.13
C TYR A 988 -24.32 -8.71 12.13
N TYR A 989 -23.76 -8.51 10.93
CA TYR A 989 -22.76 -7.47 10.70
C TYR A 989 -23.20 -6.57 9.55
N ILE A 990 -22.83 -5.28 9.61
CA ILE A 990 -23.15 -4.29 8.58
C ILE A 990 -21.88 -3.54 8.23
N ARG A 991 -21.52 -3.49 6.95
CA ARG A 991 -20.40 -2.68 6.45
C ARG A 991 -20.75 -1.94 5.18
N ALA A 992 -20.05 -0.85 4.91
CA ALA A 992 -20.23 -0.06 3.69
C ALA A 992 -19.04 -0.23 2.74
N PHE A 993 -19.31 -0.09 1.43
CA PHE A 993 -18.34 -0.05 0.35
C PHE A 993 -18.66 1.14 -0.55
N ALA A 994 -17.72 2.04 -0.75
CA ALA A 994 -17.82 3.16 -1.66
C ALA A 994 -16.96 2.95 -2.89
N ARG A 995 -17.41 3.54 -3.99
CA ARG A 995 -16.70 3.57 -5.26
C ARG A 995 -16.81 4.95 -5.88
N THR A 996 -15.69 5.51 -6.30
CA THR A 996 -15.68 6.80 -7.00
C THR A 996 -15.91 6.65 -8.50
N HIS A 997 -16.27 7.76 -9.14
CA HIS A 997 -16.00 7.93 -10.57
C HIS A 997 -14.50 8.10 -10.77
N GLY A 998 -13.98 7.80 -11.97
CA GLY A 998 -12.65 8.30 -12.33
C GLY A 998 -12.61 9.83 -12.21
N ALA A 999 -11.45 10.41 -11.91
CA ALA A 999 -11.25 11.84 -11.67
C ALA A 999 -11.87 12.77 -12.74
N GLN A 1000 -11.94 12.33 -14.02
CA GLN A 1000 -12.55 13.11 -15.11
C GLN A 1000 -14.06 12.88 -15.32
N GLY A 1001 -14.75 12.14 -14.44
CA GLY A 1001 -16.21 12.00 -14.43
C GLY A 1001 -16.86 11.22 -15.58
N SER A 1002 -16.13 10.93 -16.66
CA SER A 1002 -16.60 10.17 -17.82
C SER A 1002 -15.51 9.28 -18.42
N ARG A 1003 -15.87 8.08 -18.89
CA ARG A 1003 -14.96 7.22 -19.69
C ARG A 1003 -14.58 7.86 -21.03
N VAL A 1004 -15.36 8.84 -21.51
CA VAL A 1004 -15.13 9.51 -22.80
C VAL A 1004 -14.21 10.71 -22.59
N GLY A 1005 -12.90 10.48 -22.70
CA GLY A 1005 -11.87 11.53 -22.62
C GLY A 1005 -10.89 11.36 -21.45
N CYS A 1006 -11.18 10.46 -20.51
CA CYS A 1006 -10.24 10.13 -19.45
C CYS A 1006 -8.95 9.52 -20.06
N ASN A 1007 -7.79 9.95 -19.56
CA ASN A 1007 -6.51 9.41 -20.00
C ASN A 1007 -6.12 8.26 -19.07
N PRO A 1008 -6.22 6.98 -19.52
CA PRO A 1008 -5.86 5.84 -18.68
C PRO A 1008 -4.41 5.91 -18.21
N ARG A 1009 -3.56 6.67 -18.92
CA ARG A 1009 -2.14 6.84 -18.58
C ARG A 1009 -1.84 7.78 -17.42
N LYS A 1010 -2.85 8.50 -16.95
CA LYS A 1010 -2.72 9.44 -15.82
C LYS A 1010 -3.37 8.91 -14.54
N GLY A 1011 -3.97 7.72 -14.58
CA GLY A 1011 -4.82 7.24 -13.48
C GLY A 1011 -6.18 7.95 -13.40
N ASP A 1012 -6.45 8.97 -14.23
CA ASP A 1012 -7.71 9.74 -14.25
C ASP A 1012 -8.97 8.87 -14.48
N CYS A 1013 -8.82 7.67 -15.04
CA CYS A 1013 -9.91 6.73 -15.27
C CYS A 1013 -10.11 5.74 -14.10
N LEU A 1014 -9.24 5.75 -13.09
CA LEU A 1014 -9.21 4.76 -12.03
C LEU A 1014 -10.36 5.03 -11.04
N GLU A 1015 -11.28 4.08 -10.95
CA GLU A 1015 -12.26 4.07 -9.85
C GLU A 1015 -11.49 3.82 -8.55
N ARG A 1016 -11.65 4.67 -7.54
CA ARG A 1016 -11.11 4.46 -6.20
C ARG A 1016 -12.17 3.77 -5.34
N TYR A 1017 -11.75 2.97 -4.37
CA TYR A 1017 -12.66 2.30 -3.44
C TYR A 1017 -12.38 2.69 -1.99
N ALA A 1018 -13.41 2.56 -1.17
CA ALA A 1018 -13.27 2.61 0.27
C ALA A 1018 -14.23 1.59 0.88
N PHE A 1019 -13.88 1.00 2.01
CA PHE A 1019 -14.79 0.16 2.75
C PHE A 1019 -14.56 0.27 4.25
N THR A 1020 -15.64 0.09 5.00
CA THR A 1020 -15.62 0.23 6.46
C THR A 1020 -15.44 -1.14 7.12
N ASN A 1021 -14.80 -1.16 8.28
CA ASN A 1021 -14.99 -2.28 9.21
C ASN A 1021 -16.47 -2.36 9.66
N PRO A 1022 -16.94 -3.53 10.09
CA PRO A 1022 -18.35 -3.74 10.39
C PRO A 1022 -18.80 -3.11 11.71
N ILE A 1023 -20.07 -2.76 11.76
CA ILE A 1023 -20.87 -2.65 13.00
C ILE A 1023 -21.50 -4.03 13.24
N TRP A 1024 -21.45 -4.52 14.47
CA TRP A 1024 -22.02 -5.81 14.86
C TRP A 1024 -23.32 -5.61 15.60
N VAL A 1025 -24.32 -6.44 15.34
CA VAL A 1025 -25.61 -6.39 16.04
C VAL A 1025 -26.01 -7.77 16.51
N ILE A 1026 -26.13 -7.95 17.82
CA ILE A 1026 -26.52 -9.19 18.47
C ILE A 1026 -27.95 -9.01 19.01
N PRO A 1027 -28.93 -9.76 18.47
CA PRO A 1027 -30.25 -9.84 19.08
C PRO A 1027 -30.12 -10.38 20.51
N ASP A 1028 -30.65 -9.66 21.49
CA ASP A 1028 -30.81 -10.18 22.83
C ASP A 1028 -31.63 -11.47 22.71
N GLY A 1029 -31.05 -12.59 23.15
CA GLY A 1029 -31.83 -13.82 23.28
C GLY A 1029 -33.09 -13.48 24.06
N GLU A 1030 -34.25 -14.00 23.64
CA GLU A 1030 -35.40 -14.03 24.54
C GLU A 1030 -34.89 -14.75 25.77
N SER A 1031 -34.51 -13.99 26.81
CA SER A 1031 -34.01 -14.53 28.07
C SER A 1031 -35.09 -15.49 28.46
N SER A 1032 -34.87 -16.79 28.25
CA SER A 1032 -35.94 -17.77 28.24
C SER A 1032 -36.61 -17.63 29.58
N GLY A 1033 -37.75 -16.93 29.60
CA GLY A 1033 -38.16 -16.12 30.75
C GLY A 1033 -38.12 -17.04 31.92
N GLY A 1034 -37.10 -16.85 32.78
CA GLY A 1034 -36.70 -17.84 33.76
C GLY A 1034 -37.94 -18.11 34.58
N GLY A 1035 -38.65 -19.18 34.22
CA GLY A 1035 -39.70 -19.68 35.06
C GLY A 1035 -38.96 -19.94 36.36
N GLU A 1036 -39.30 -19.16 37.39
CA GLU A 1036 -39.05 -19.54 38.77
C GLU A 1036 -39.63 -20.94 38.92
N GLY A 1037 -38.84 -21.94 38.55
CA GLY A 1037 -39.03 -23.33 38.87
C GLY A 1037 -38.61 -23.44 40.32
N ASP A 1038 -39.60 -23.33 41.21
CA ASP A 1038 -39.59 -24.00 42.50
C ASP A 1038 -38.97 -25.40 42.36
N ASP A 1039 -37.97 -25.68 43.19
CA ASP A 1039 -37.45 -27.00 43.59
C ASP A 1039 -37.09 -28.04 42.50
N LEU A 1040 -35.80 -28.45 42.47
CA LEU A 1040 -35.38 -29.83 42.79
C LEU A 1040 -33.87 -29.95 43.07
#